data_AF-A0A7G9BKT5-F1
#
_entry.id   AF-A0A7G9BKT5-F1
#
_cell.length_a   1.000
_cell.length_b   1.000
_cell.length_c   1.000
_cell.angle_alpha   90.00
_cell.angle_beta   90.00
_cell.angle_gamma   90.00
#
_symmetry.space_group_name_H-M   'P 1'
#
loop_
_entity.id
_entity.type
_entity.pdbx_description
1 polymer ?
#
loop_
_entity_poly.entity_id
_entity_poly.type
_entity_poly.pdbx_seq_one_letter_code
_entity_poly.pdbx_strand_id
1 'polypeptide(L)'
;MKFKKLFAVSLAIFCASNVLFAQESPSNLYVNNRAPLKLNTYTPLPLGAIEAKGWLKEQLLRMKTGLTGDLDKRYPQVVGERNAWLGGDGDAWERGPYWIDGLLPLAYILKDQELINKVKPWIDWTLNNQRDDGYMGPLPMETKPEDGLQKDMQEDWWPKMVMLKILQQYHQATADDRVITALIKYFQYQLKHLPEQPLDHWTFWGNQRGADNLMVVYWLYNITGEHFLLDLGELIYQQTFPFTKVFLNDYNSMQNGTAHLYPYNIGNRYPFKEDLINKLHVGQLQSFHCVNLAQGIKAPIIYYQQNPDSLYLKAVKRAFKDIEIFHGQAQGMYGGDEPLHGNNPTQGIEFCSIVELMFSLESMLPITGDVGFADHLEKIAYNALPTQATDDFNYRQYLQSANQVKITRAKRNFFEDDPHDGTDLCYGLLTGYPCCTSNMHQGWPKFVQNLWYSTADGGLAALVYGPSQVTAKVARGVDVTITEKTNYPFEETVSFTIQTKQKVNFPFHLRIPHWAEGAKLLVNGKEWSEPVHAGTTVKINREWNDRDEVQLALPMQISTSRWAESSVAVERGPLVYALKIGEDWRKVQGSDRYGNYYEVYPTSAWNYGLLMDAINRPEQYFEVIKSNHISFKYPWNLENAPISIHTKGKKIPSWQLYNHMPGPLPHSLPQRIGDQASESITLVPYGCTTLRITQFPLVN
;
A
#
# COMPACT_ATOMS: atom_id res chain seq x y z
N MET A 1 10.38 -97.47 -25.24
CA MET A 1 11.66 -97.33 -24.51
C MET A 1 11.98 -95.83 -24.43
N LYS A 2 11.88 -95.26 -23.21
CA LYS A 2 12.24 -93.89 -22.75
C LYS A 2 12.09 -92.70 -23.73
N PHE A 3 10.97 -91.97 -23.61
CA PHE A 3 10.80 -90.59 -24.08
C PHE A 3 11.09 -89.60 -22.93
N LYS A 4 11.94 -88.58 -23.17
CA LYS A 4 11.94 -87.32 -22.43
C LYS A 4 11.96 -86.19 -23.46
N LYS A 5 10.85 -85.42 -23.52
CA LYS A 5 10.74 -84.17 -24.29
C LYS A 5 10.82 -83.00 -23.29
N LEU A 6 11.79 -82.11 -23.50
CA LEU A 6 11.88 -80.81 -22.83
C LEU A 6 10.88 -79.86 -23.49
N PHE A 7 10.02 -79.22 -22.70
CA PHE A 7 9.17 -78.11 -23.13
C PHE A 7 9.90 -76.79 -22.86
N ALA A 8 10.13 -76.02 -23.91
CA ALA A 8 10.56 -74.62 -23.83
C ALA A 8 9.33 -73.73 -23.64
N VAL A 9 9.39 -72.83 -22.67
CA VAL A 9 8.35 -71.84 -22.37
C VAL A 9 8.59 -70.59 -23.21
N SER A 10 7.59 -70.22 -24.00
CA SER A 10 7.53 -69.02 -24.84
C SER A 10 7.28 -67.77 -23.99
N LEU A 11 8.16 -66.77 -24.09
CA LEU A 11 7.93 -65.42 -23.57
C LEU A 11 7.60 -64.50 -24.77
N ALA A 12 6.35 -64.07 -24.87
CA ALA A 12 5.91 -63.10 -25.86
C ALA A 12 6.20 -61.67 -25.35
N ILE A 13 7.02 -60.93 -26.08
CA ILE A 13 7.31 -59.50 -25.84
C ILE A 13 6.24 -58.69 -26.57
N PHE A 14 5.38 -58.01 -25.83
CA PHE A 14 4.48 -56.98 -26.35
C PHE A 14 5.23 -55.63 -26.33
N CYS A 15 5.56 -55.10 -27.52
CA CYS A 15 6.03 -53.73 -27.66
C CYS A 15 4.83 -52.77 -27.52
N ALA A 16 4.73 -52.07 -26.40
CA ALA A 16 3.85 -50.91 -26.24
C ALA A 16 4.67 -49.62 -26.48
N SER A 17 4.34 -48.92 -27.55
CA SER A 17 4.84 -47.59 -27.88
C SER A 17 4.26 -46.56 -26.90
N ASN A 18 5.08 -46.10 -25.94
CA ASN A 18 4.77 -44.93 -25.13
C ASN A 18 5.07 -43.67 -25.93
N VAL A 19 4.03 -43.08 -26.53
CA VAL A 19 4.07 -41.67 -26.96
C VAL A 19 3.90 -40.83 -25.71
N LEU A 20 5.02 -40.39 -25.14
CA LEU A 20 5.05 -39.32 -24.15
C LEU A 20 4.56 -38.04 -24.84
N PHE A 21 3.32 -37.65 -24.61
CA PHE A 21 2.91 -36.27 -24.80
C PHE A 21 3.70 -35.43 -23.79
N ALA A 22 4.77 -34.79 -24.25
CA ALA A 22 5.35 -33.66 -23.55
C ALA A 22 4.24 -32.61 -23.45
N GLN A 23 3.69 -32.44 -22.25
CA GLN A 23 2.81 -31.33 -21.93
C GLN A 23 3.69 -30.08 -22.01
N GLU A 24 3.66 -29.39 -23.16
CA GLU A 24 4.29 -28.09 -23.32
C GLU A 24 3.80 -27.22 -22.15
N SER A 25 4.73 -26.85 -21.26
CA SER A 25 4.46 -25.84 -20.24
C SER A 25 3.91 -24.61 -20.98
N PRO A 26 2.75 -24.04 -20.60
CA PRO A 26 2.29 -22.82 -21.23
C PRO A 26 3.43 -21.80 -21.15
N SER A 27 3.89 -21.33 -22.31
CA SER A 27 4.90 -20.28 -22.41
C SER A 27 4.49 -19.14 -21.47
N ASN A 28 5.36 -18.75 -20.53
CA ASN A 28 5.09 -17.63 -19.60
C ASN A 28 4.72 -16.38 -20.41
N LEU A 29 3.42 -16.05 -20.44
CA LEU A 29 2.88 -14.92 -21.23
C LEU A 29 3.34 -13.56 -20.69
N TYR A 30 3.73 -13.54 -19.42
CA TYR A 30 4.24 -12.39 -18.69
C TYR A 30 5.57 -12.78 -18.05
N VAL A 31 6.50 -11.82 -18.01
CA VAL A 31 7.85 -12.04 -17.48
C VAL A 31 7.78 -12.30 -15.97
N ASN A 32 7.96 -13.55 -15.56
CA ASN A 32 8.22 -13.94 -14.18
C ASN A 32 9.74 -13.98 -13.93
N ASN A 33 10.14 -14.27 -12.70
CA ASN A 33 11.51 -14.36 -12.28
C ASN A 33 12.31 -15.39 -13.08
N ARG A 34 13.45 -14.96 -13.62
CA ARG A 34 14.42 -15.81 -14.30
C ARG A 34 15.29 -16.50 -13.24
N ALA A 35 15.61 -17.78 -13.44
CA ALA A 35 16.59 -18.47 -12.58
C ALA A 35 17.92 -17.69 -12.54
N PRO A 36 18.61 -17.58 -11.39
CA PRO A 36 18.38 -18.29 -10.14
C PRO A 36 17.36 -17.64 -9.20
N LEU A 37 16.74 -16.52 -9.57
CA LEU A 37 15.69 -15.92 -8.73
C LEU A 37 14.53 -16.90 -8.58
N LYS A 38 14.01 -17.00 -7.36
CA LYS A 38 12.80 -17.76 -7.03
C LYS A 38 11.63 -17.23 -7.84
N LEU A 39 10.89 -18.12 -8.48
CA LEU A 39 9.64 -17.78 -9.16
C LEU A 39 8.66 -17.13 -8.18
N ASN A 40 8.06 -16.03 -8.63
CA ASN A 40 6.97 -15.37 -7.91
C ASN A 40 5.69 -16.17 -8.10
N THR A 41 4.87 -16.23 -7.06
CA THR A 41 3.57 -16.91 -7.08
C THR A 41 2.63 -16.31 -8.13
N TYR A 42 2.65 -14.97 -8.23
CA TYR A 42 1.90 -14.19 -9.21
C TYR A 42 2.82 -13.21 -9.94
N THR A 43 2.41 -12.74 -11.10
CA THR A 43 3.17 -11.76 -11.89
C THR A 43 2.32 -10.53 -12.19
N PRO A 44 2.79 -9.31 -11.88
CA PRO A 44 2.07 -8.08 -12.19
C PRO A 44 1.73 -7.98 -13.67
N LEU A 45 0.54 -7.48 -13.98
CA LEU A 45 0.15 -7.19 -15.35
C LEU A 45 0.78 -5.87 -15.82
N PRO A 46 0.92 -5.64 -17.15
CA PRO A 46 1.39 -4.37 -17.68
C PRO A 46 0.53 -3.19 -17.22
N LEU A 47 1.14 -2.01 -17.09
CA LEU A 47 0.44 -0.79 -16.72
C LEU A 47 -0.59 -0.42 -17.79
N GLY A 48 -1.85 -0.21 -17.36
CA GLY A 48 -2.98 0.06 -18.25
C GLY A 48 -3.77 -1.17 -18.69
N ALA A 49 -3.36 -2.38 -18.29
CA ALA A 49 -4.16 -3.61 -18.49
C ALA A 49 -5.42 -3.66 -17.60
N ILE A 50 -5.41 -2.91 -16.50
CA ILE A 50 -6.51 -2.84 -15.52
C ILE A 50 -7.11 -1.44 -15.57
N GLU A 51 -8.43 -1.37 -15.77
CA GLU A 51 -9.21 -0.15 -15.75
C GLU A 51 -10.07 -0.07 -14.49
N ALA A 52 -10.01 1.05 -13.78
CA ALA A 52 -10.96 1.34 -12.70
C ALA A 52 -12.38 1.57 -13.26
N LYS A 53 -13.40 1.08 -12.54
CA LYS A 53 -14.83 1.28 -12.79
C LYS A 53 -15.52 1.81 -11.52
N GLY A 54 -16.83 2.04 -11.58
CA GLY A 54 -17.64 2.42 -10.41
C GLY A 54 -17.06 3.61 -9.64
N TRP A 55 -17.09 3.52 -8.31
CA TRP A 55 -16.54 4.55 -7.42
C TRP A 55 -15.02 4.74 -7.57
N LEU A 56 -14.30 3.67 -7.90
CA LEU A 56 -12.84 3.71 -8.01
C LEU A 56 -12.41 4.55 -9.22
N LYS A 57 -13.18 4.50 -10.32
CA LYS A 57 -12.96 5.41 -11.46
C LYS A 57 -13.19 6.87 -11.10
N GLU A 58 -14.27 7.16 -10.37
CA GLU A 58 -14.58 8.52 -9.92
C GLU A 58 -13.47 9.07 -9.01
N GLN A 59 -12.90 8.23 -8.13
CA GLN A 59 -11.73 8.60 -7.33
C GLN A 59 -10.54 9.02 -8.20
N LEU A 60 -10.20 8.25 -9.24
CA LEU A 60 -9.11 8.60 -10.16
C LEU A 60 -9.41 9.90 -10.93
N LEU A 61 -10.66 10.14 -11.31
CA LEU A 61 -11.06 11.38 -11.99
C LEU A 61 -10.91 12.60 -11.07
N ARG A 62 -11.24 12.48 -9.78
CA ARG A 62 -11.00 13.53 -8.78
C ARG A 62 -9.52 13.81 -8.60
N MET A 63 -8.69 12.77 -8.58
CA MET A 63 -7.23 12.95 -8.57
C MET A 63 -6.73 13.68 -9.82
N LYS A 64 -7.25 13.34 -11.00
CA LYS A 64 -6.94 14.02 -12.26
C LYS A 64 -7.30 15.51 -12.20
N THR A 65 -8.46 15.87 -11.68
CA THR A 65 -8.91 17.27 -11.62
C THR A 65 -8.45 18.03 -10.37
N GLY A 66 -7.82 17.33 -9.42
CA GLY A 66 -7.28 17.88 -8.19
C GLY A 66 -5.76 17.96 -8.21
N LEU A 67 -5.13 17.80 -7.05
CA LEU A 67 -3.68 17.97 -6.91
C LEU A 67 -2.86 17.05 -7.82
N THR A 68 -3.28 15.82 -8.08
CA THR A 68 -2.46 14.91 -8.89
C THR A 68 -2.28 15.42 -10.32
N GLY A 69 -3.35 15.86 -10.98
CA GLY A 69 -3.25 16.38 -12.34
C GLY A 69 -2.77 17.83 -12.43
N ASP A 70 -2.84 18.62 -11.36
CA ASP A 70 -2.56 20.06 -11.39
C ASP A 70 -1.44 20.54 -10.44
N LEU A 71 -0.61 19.64 -9.88
CA LEU A 71 0.43 20.04 -8.92
C LEU A 71 1.46 21.01 -9.52
N ASP A 72 1.83 20.86 -10.79
CA ASP A 72 2.66 21.82 -11.55
C ASP A 72 2.11 23.24 -11.54
N LYS A 73 0.79 23.40 -11.59
CA LYS A 73 0.14 24.71 -11.54
C LYS A 73 0.06 25.26 -10.11
N ARG A 74 -0.10 24.36 -9.13
CA ARG A 74 -0.35 24.71 -7.73
C ARG A 74 0.91 24.85 -6.89
N TYR A 75 1.98 24.17 -7.28
CA TYR A 75 3.29 24.20 -6.65
C TYR A 75 4.43 24.31 -7.71
N PRO A 76 4.37 25.30 -8.61
CA PRO A 76 5.29 25.42 -9.77
C PRO A 76 6.75 25.61 -9.37
N GLN A 77 7.02 26.08 -8.16
CA GLN A 77 8.38 26.28 -7.65
C GLN A 77 9.12 24.94 -7.49
N VAL A 78 8.39 23.87 -7.13
CA VAL A 78 8.97 22.54 -6.90
C VAL A 78 8.78 21.63 -8.09
N VAL A 79 7.57 21.58 -8.67
CA VAL A 79 7.24 20.61 -9.73
C VAL A 79 6.93 21.26 -11.09
N GLY A 80 7.25 22.54 -11.25
CA GLY A 80 7.14 23.25 -12.53
C GLY A 80 8.40 23.16 -13.40
N GLU A 81 8.48 24.02 -14.42
CA GLU A 81 9.53 23.99 -15.46
C GLU A 81 10.96 24.15 -14.93
N ARG A 82 11.14 24.76 -13.75
CA ARG A 82 12.46 24.89 -13.11
C ARG A 82 12.94 23.60 -12.45
N ASN A 83 12.14 22.54 -12.32
CA ASN A 83 12.62 21.31 -11.67
C ASN A 83 13.83 20.73 -12.42
N ALA A 84 14.86 20.30 -11.69
CA ALA A 84 16.11 19.83 -12.30
C ALA A 84 15.97 18.48 -13.04
N TRP A 85 14.94 17.69 -12.73
CA TRP A 85 14.56 16.49 -13.50
C TRP A 85 13.87 16.82 -14.85
N LEU A 86 13.69 18.12 -15.14
CA LEU A 86 13.34 18.66 -16.45
C LEU A 86 14.50 19.46 -17.08
N GLY A 87 15.68 19.46 -16.45
CA GLY A 87 16.84 20.25 -16.89
C GLY A 87 16.83 21.70 -16.40
N GLY A 88 15.92 22.05 -15.49
CA GLY A 88 15.91 23.34 -14.83
C GLY A 88 16.94 23.46 -13.70
N ASP A 89 16.89 24.59 -13.00
CA ASP A 89 17.84 24.99 -11.96
C ASP A 89 17.22 25.06 -10.54
N GLY A 90 16.02 24.51 -10.36
CA GLY A 90 15.20 24.54 -9.16
C GLY A 90 15.35 23.28 -8.30
N ASP A 91 14.22 22.74 -7.83
CA ASP A 91 14.20 21.53 -7.01
C ASP A 91 14.82 20.33 -7.75
N ALA A 92 15.73 19.61 -7.10
CA ALA A 92 16.59 18.61 -7.74
C ALA A 92 16.58 17.24 -7.05
N TRP A 93 15.87 17.11 -5.92
CA TRP A 93 15.91 15.90 -5.11
C TRP A 93 14.69 15.00 -5.43
N GLU A 94 13.84 14.69 -4.47
CA GLU A 94 12.81 13.63 -4.53
C GLU A 94 11.41 14.10 -4.92
N ARG A 95 11.04 15.38 -4.68
CA ARG A 95 9.64 15.84 -4.80
C ARG A 95 9.09 15.80 -6.23
N GLY A 96 9.90 16.18 -7.22
CA GLY A 96 9.56 16.01 -8.64
C GLY A 96 9.28 14.55 -9.01
N PRO A 97 10.25 13.64 -8.83
CA PRO A 97 10.05 12.21 -9.05
C PRO A 97 8.84 11.64 -8.30
N TYR A 98 8.62 12.01 -7.03
CA TYR A 98 7.45 11.52 -6.28
C TYR A 98 6.12 11.84 -6.93
N TRP A 99 5.95 13.06 -7.43
CA TRP A 99 4.72 13.43 -8.11
C TRP A 99 4.53 12.58 -9.37
N ILE A 100 5.58 12.35 -10.14
CA ILE A 100 5.53 11.56 -11.37
C ILE A 100 5.29 10.06 -11.09
N ASP A 101 5.80 9.52 -9.98
CA ASP A 101 5.55 8.14 -9.54
C ASP A 101 4.05 7.85 -9.28
N GLY A 102 3.24 8.89 -9.03
CA GLY A 102 1.77 8.79 -8.97
C GLY A 102 1.04 9.26 -10.23
N LEU A 103 1.53 10.32 -10.88
CA LEU A 103 0.90 10.88 -12.08
C LEU A 103 1.01 9.93 -13.28
N LEU A 104 2.14 9.25 -13.45
CA LEU A 104 2.36 8.31 -14.54
C LEU A 104 1.33 7.16 -14.53
N PRO A 105 1.18 6.37 -13.44
CA PRO A 105 0.17 5.31 -13.42
C PRO A 105 -1.25 5.85 -13.59
N LEU A 106 -1.57 7.02 -13.01
CA LEU A 106 -2.87 7.66 -13.22
C LEU A 106 -3.15 7.93 -14.71
N ALA A 107 -2.17 8.50 -15.41
CA ALA A 107 -2.27 8.86 -16.82
C ALA A 107 -2.57 7.64 -17.71
N TYR A 108 -1.83 6.55 -17.52
CA TYR A 108 -1.98 5.35 -18.34
C TYR A 108 -3.19 4.49 -17.97
N ILE A 109 -3.59 4.44 -16.70
CA ILE A 109 -4.82 3.75 -16.27
C ILE A 109 -6.07 4.46 -16.83
N LEU A 110 -6.09 5.80 -16.78
CA LEU A 110 -7.18 6.58 -17.36
C LEU A 110 -7.10 6.69 -18.89
N LYS A 111 -5.98 6.29 -19.50
CA LYS A 111 -5.67 6.49 -20.93
C LYS A 111 -5.83 7.97 -21.31
N ASP A 112 -5.34 8.86 -20.45
CA ASP A 112 -5.54 10.29 -20.56
C ASP A 112 -4.38 10.99 -21.27
N GLN A 113 -4.62 11.49 -22.47
CA GLN A 113 -3.55 12.07 -23.29
C GLN A 113 -2.96 13.35 -22.71
N GLU A 114 -3.73 14.15 -21.97
CA GLU A 114 -3.22 15.38 -21.35
C GLU A 114 -2.23 15.02 -20.23
N LEU A 115 -2.59 14.07 -19.37
CA LEU A 115 -1.69 13.61 -18.32
C LEU A 115 -0.46 12.87 -18.89
N ILE A 116 -0.63 12.06 -19.95
CA ILE A 116 0.50 11.41 -20.63
C ILE A 116 1.48 12.45 -21.17
N ASN A 117 0.97 13.51 -21.81
CA ASN A 117 1.80 14.60 -22.34
C ASN A 117 2.52 15.37 -21.22
N LYS A 118 1.95 15.43 -20.01
CA LYS A 118 2.56 16.06 -18.83
C LYS A 118 3.69 15.23 -18.23
N VAL A 119 3.55 13.90 -18.25
CA VAL A 119 4.56 12.96 -17.72
C VAL A 119 5.76 12.83 -18.66
N LYS A 120 5.50 12.78 -19.97
CA LYS A 120 6.51 12.46 -20.98
C LYS A 120 7.80 13.30 -20.90
N PRO A 121 7.77 14.63 -20.69
CA PRO A 121 8.99 15.44 -20.57
C PRO A 121 9.95 14.98 -19.47
N TRP A 122 9.44 14.51 -18.32
CA TRP A 122 10.26 14.02 -17.21
C TRP A 122 11.02 12.74 -17.59
N ILE A 123 10.35 11.84 -18.33
CA ILE A 123 10.94 10.60 -18.83
C ILE A 123 11.96 10.89 -19.92
N ASP A 124 11.56 11.66 -20.94
CA ASP A 124 12.42 11.95 -22.09
C ASP A 124 13.65 12.73 -21.66
N TRP A 125 13.52 13.69 -20.73
CA TRP A 125 14.69 14.39 -20.19
C TRP A 125 15.64 13.42 -19.50
N THR A 126 15.12 12.55 -18.63
CA THR A 126 15.94 11.56 -17.90
C THR A 126 16.68 10.63 -18.86
N LEU A 127 16.02 10.10 -19.89
CA LEU A 127 16.61 9.17 -20.86
C LEU A 127 17.59 9.86 -21.82
N ASN A 128 17.28 11.07 -22.27
CA ASN A 128 18.10 11.78 -23.26
C ASN A 128 19.33 12.49 -22.64
N ASN A 129 19.37 12.66 -21.32
CA ASN A 129 20.46 13.33 -20.60
C ASN A 129 21.24 12.38 -19.66
N GLN A 130 21.10 11.06 -19.85
CA GLN A 130 21.99 10.11 -19.19
C GLN A 130 23.44 10.35 -19.63
N ARG A 131 24.37 10.41 -18.67
CA ARG A 131 25.80 10.61 -18.95
C ARG A 131 26.42 9.39 -19.61
N ASP A 132 27.55 9.60 -20.28
CA ASP A 132 28.33 8.54 -20.94
C ASP A 132 28.81 7.46 -19.97
N ASP A 133 29.05 7.81 -18.71
CA ASP A 133 29.45 6.87 -17.65
C ASP A 133 28.27 6.09 -17.05
N GLY A 134 27.03 6.41 -17.45
CA GLY A 134 25.81 5.75 -17.01
C GLY A 134 25.04 6.50 -15.90
N TYR A 135 25.59 7.58 -15.33
CA TYR A 135 24.88 8.38 -14.33
C TYR A 135 23.57 8.93 -14.88
N MET A 136 22.52 8.89 -14.06
CA MET A 136 21.16 9.32 -14.40
C MET A 136 20.61 10.28 -13.35
N GLY A 137 20.09 11.43 -13.81
CA GLY A 137 19.43 12.44 -12.99
C GLY A 137 20.09 13.81 -13.06
N PRO A 138 19.65 14.76 -12.22
CA PRO A 138 20.19 16.10 -12.13
C PRO A 138 21.71 16.09 -11.89
N LEU A 139 22.41 17.01 -12.55
CA LEU A 139 23.85 17.20 -12.35
C LEU A 139 24.10 18.11 -11.15
N PRO A 140 25.23 17.93 -10.44
CA PRO A 140 25.72 18.95 -9.51
C PRO A 140 25.84 20.30 -10.21
N MET A 141 25.18 21.31 -9.69
CA MET A 141 25.33 22.69 -10.13
C MET A 141 25.66 23.55 -8.92
N GLU A 142 26.53 24.55 -9.08
CA GLU A 142 26.69 25.59 -8.07
C GLU A 142 25.38 26.39 -7.98
N THR A 143 24.59 26.09 -6.96
CA THR A 143 23.30 26.76 -6.73
C THR A 143 23.33 27.51 -5.40
N LYS A 144 22.81 28.74 -5.40
CA LYS A 144 22.49 29.42 -4.14
C LYS A 144 21.27 28.73 -3.50
N PRO A 145 21.26 28.54 -2.17
CA PRO A 145 20.06 28.09 -1.47
C PRO A 145 18.88 29.00 -1.79
N GLU A 146 17.72 28.40 -2.11
CA GLU A 146 16.45 29.09 -2.31
C GLU A 146 15.44 28.49 -1.33
N ASP A 147 14.77 29.34 -0.55
CA ASP A 147 13.86 28.89 0.50
C ASP A 147 12.76 27.99 -0.07
N GLY A 148 12.61 26.81 0.55
CA GLY A 148 11.60 25.82 0.16
C GLY A 148 11.99 24.90 -1.00
N LEU A 149 13.16 25.08 -1.62
CA LEU A 149 13.69 24.21 -2.69
C LEU A 149 14.83 23.32 -2.19
N GLN A 150 14.82 22.04 -2.58
CA GLN A 150 15.90 21.08 -2.30
C GLN A 150 16.82 21.07 -3.52
N LYS A 151 17.80 21.99 -3.50
CA LYS A 151 18.72 22.19 -4.63
C LYS A 151 20.05 21.46 -4.46
N ASP A 152 20.34 21.01 -3.25
CA ASP A 152 21.53 20.25 -2.89
C ASP A 152 21.33 18.74 -3.09
N MET A 153 22.37 17.96 -2.84
CA MET A 153 22.32 16.48 -2.88
C MET A 153 21.85 15.91 -4.23
N GLN A 154 22.17 16.58 -5.34
CA GLN A 154 21.75 16.15 -6.68
C GLN A 154 22.28 14.77 -7.05
N GLU A 155 23.37 14.31 -6.43
CA GLU A 155 23.97 12.98 -6.67
C GLU A 155 23.43 11.88 -5.77
N ASP A 156 22.59 12.20 -4.78
CA ASP A 156 22.03 11.21 -3.86
C ASP A 156 21.32 10.09 -4.63
N TRP A 157 21.53 8.85 -4.17
CA TRP A 157 20.92 7.64 -4.72
C TRP A 157 19.40 7.63 -4.57
N TRP A 158 18.85 8.18 -3.49
CA TRP A 158 17.43 8.04 -3.17
C TRP A 158 16.49 8.54 -4.27
N PRO A 159 16.57 9.79 -4.76
CA PRO A 159 15.72 10.24 -5.85
C PRO A 159 15.76 9.35 -7.11
N LYS A 160 16.92 8.74 -7.39
CA LYS A 160 17.06 7.82 -8.52
C LYS A 160 16.23 6.57 -8.28
N MET A 161 16.17 6.05 -7.05
CA MET A 161 15.32 4.90 -6.74
C MET A 161 13.84 5.16 -7.07
N VAL A 162 13.38 6.40 -6.87
CA VAL A 162 12.02 6.81 -7.31
C VAL A 162 11.95 6.84 -8.85
N MET A 163 12.94 7.43 -9.51
CA MET A 163 13.00 7.46 -10.98
C MET A 163 13.12 6.07 -11.62
N LEU A 164 13.79 5.11 -10.98
CA LEU A 164 13.87 3.73 -11.43
C LEU A 164 12.47 3.09 -11.48
N LYS A 165 11.63 3.32 -10.45
CA LYS A 165 10.22 2.87 -10.45
C LYS A 165 9.44 3.51 -11.59
N ILE A 166 9.64 4.81 -11.84
CA ILE A 166 8.96 5.55 -12.90
C ILE A 166 9.32 4.98 -14.28
N LEU A 167 10.62 4.75 -14.54
CA LEU A 167 11.09 4.19 -15.80
C LEU A 167 10.58 2.76 -16.02
N GLN A 168 10.59 1.93 -14.97
CA GLN A 168 9.99 0.59 -15.03
C GLN A 168 8.50 0.66 -15.43
N GLN A 169 7.71 1.51 -14.76
CA GLN A 169 6.29 1.69 -15.08
C GLN A 169 6.08 2.23 -16.49
N TYR A 170 6.93 3.18 -16.93
CA TYR A 170 6.88 3.71 -18.29
C TYR A 170 7.13 2.63 -19.34
N HIS A 171 8.16 1.80 -19.16
CA HIS A 171 8.43 0.68 -20.05
C HIS A 171 7.27 -0.33 -20.05
N GLN A 172 6.68 -0.64 -18.88
CA GLN A 172 5.52 -1.51 -18.80
C GLN A 172 4.30 -0.98 -19.56
N ALA A 173 4.13 0.34 -19.66
CA ALA A 173 3.02 0.96 -20.39
C ALA A 173 3.28 1.14 -21.89
N THR A 174 4.55 1.31 -22.29
CA THR A 174 4.90 1.78 -23.65
C THR A 174 5.78 0.83 -24.45
N ALA A 175 6.42 -0.14 -23.78
CA ALA A 175 7.48 -0.97 -24.33
C ALA A 175 8.66 -0.16 -24.92
N ASP A 176 8.96 1.03 -24.37
CA ASP A 176 10.11 1.82 -24.80
C ASP A 176 11.43 1.19 -24.35
N ASP A 177 12.17 0.60 -25.30
CA ASP A 177 13.45 -0.09 -25.06
C ASP A 177 14.60 0.86 -24.69
N ARG A 178 14.44 2.19 -24.88
CA ARG A 178 15.40 3.17 -24.34
C ARG A 178 15.56 3.02 -22.83
N VAL A 179 14.48 2.63 -22.13
CA VAL A 179 14.51 2.36 -20.69
C VAL A 179 15.46 1.22 -20.35
N ILE A 180 15.35 0.08 -21.05
CA ILE A 180 16.21 -1.08 -20.80
C ILE A 180 17.69 -0.71 -20.99
N THR A 181 17.98 0.00 -22.09
CA THR A 181 19.34 0.47 -22.39
C THR A 181 19.87 1.41 -21.29
N ALA A 182 19.06 2.37 -20.86
CA ALA A 182 19.44 3.33 -19.83
C ALA A 182 19.67 2.65 -18.47
N LEU A 183 18.81 1.71 -18.08
CA LEU A 183 18.93 0.99 -16.81
C LEU A 183 20.15 0.06 -16.77
N ILE A 184 20.51 -0.61 -17.87
CA ILE A 184 21.75 -1.38 -17.95
C ILE A 184 22.95 -0.47 -17.66
N LYS A 185 23.04 0.67 -18.35
CA LYS A 185 24.14 1.64 -18.15
C LYS A 185 24.16 2.18 -16.71
N TYR A 186 22.99 2.55 -16.18
CA TYR A 186 22.88 3.07 -14.82
C TYR A 186 23.26 2.03 -13.77
N PHE A 187 22.87 0.77 -13.92
CA PHE A 187 23.23 -0.28 -12.97
C PHE A 187 24.69 -0.71 -13.09
N GLN A 188 25.31 -0.61 -14.27
CA GLN A 188 26.77 -0.72 -14.39
C GLN A 188 27.48 0.44 -13.68
N TYR A 189 27.00 1.67 -13.84
CA TYR A 189 27.47 2.83 -13.09
C TYR A 189 27.32 2.59 -11.58
N GLN A 190 26.15 2.16 -11.13
CA GLN A 190 25.87 1.93 -9.72
C GLN A 190 26.75 0.83 -9.13
N LEU A 191 26.88 -0.33 -9.80
CA LEU A 191 27.75 -1.43 -9.35
C LEU A 191 29.22 -0.97 -9.23
N LYS A 192 29.68 -0.10 -10.12
CA LYS A 192 31.04 0.45 -10.08
C LYS A 192 31.25 1.38 -8.89
N HIS A 193 30.28 2.23 -8.54
CA HIS A 193 30.48 3.31 -7.56
C HIS A 193 30.01 2.97 -6.14
N LEU A 194 29.06 2.05 -5.95
CA LEU A 194 28.57 1.67 -4.62
C LEU A 194 29.66 1.22 -3.63
N PRO A 195 30.77 0.56 -4.03
CA PRO A 195 31.85 0.25 -3.09
C PRO A 195 32.53 1.48 -2.46
N GLU A 196 32.59 2.60 -3.18
CA GLU A 196 33.22 3.86 -2.72
C GLU A 196 32.18 4.85 -2.17
N GLN A 197 30.97 4.80 -2.72
CA GLN A 197 29.84 5.67 -2.40
C GLN A 197 28.62 4.80 -2.06
N PRO A 198 28.59 4.21 -0.84
CA PRO A 198 27.51 3.33 -0.45
C PRO A 198 26.14 4.01 -0.50
N LEU A 199 25.06 3.24 -0.40
CA LEU A 199 23.68 3.75 -0.47
C LEU A 199 23.40 4.92 0.48
N ASP A 200 24.11 5.01 1.60
CA ASP A 200 24.01 6.10 2.57
C ASP A 200 25.16 7.12 2.53
N HIS A 201 25.91 7.18 1.43
CA HIS A 201 27.02 8.13 1.26
C HIS A 201 26.57 9.58 1.41
N TRP A 202 25.57 10.00 0.63
CA TRP A 202 25.00 11.35 0.71
C TRP A 202 24.02 11.48 1.86
N THR A 203 22.99 10.63 1.87
CA THR A 203 21.95 10.67 2.89
C THR A 203 21.61 9.26 3.37
N PHE A 204 21.26 9.12 4.65
CA PHE A 204 20.89 7.79 5.17
C PHE A 204 19.60 7.27 4.52
N TRP A 205 18.78 8.12 3.91
CA TRP A 205 17.55 7.74 3.21
C TRP A 205 17.78 6.70 2.11
N GLY A 206 18.92 6.77 1.42
CA GLY A 206 19.25 5.80 0.38
C GLY A 206 19.34 4.36 0.92
N ASN A 207 19.93 4.13 2.10
CA ASN A 207 20.01 2.79 2.68
C ASN A 207 18.66 2.26 3.20
N GLN A 208 17.68 3.13 3.45
CA GLN A 208 16.35 2.74 3.90
C GLN A 208 15.47 2.24 2.75
N ARG A 209 15.82 2.62 1.51
CA ARG A 209 15.04 2.33 0.30
C ARG A 209 15.71 1.39 -0.68
N GLY A 210 16.79 0.73 -0.29
CA GLY A 210 17.48 -0.21 -1.18
C GLY A 210 16.58 -1.31 -1.75
N ALA A 211 15.48 -1.67 -1.08
CA ALA A 211 14.46 -2.57 -1.63
C ALA A 211 13.76 -2.03 -2.90
N ASP A 212 13.46 -0.73 -2.97
CA ASP A 212 12.89 -0.10 -4.18
C ASP A 212 13.87 -0.22 -5.35
N ASN A 213 15.17 0.00 -5.09
CA ASN A 213 16.22 -0.19 -6.08
C ASN A 213 16.33 -1.66 -6.52
N LEU A 214 16.33 -2.58 -5.56
CA LEU A 214 16.51 -4.01 -5.78
C LEU A 214 15.39 -4.60 -6.63
N MET A 215 14.15 -4.15 -6.44
CA MET A 215 13.01 -4.55 -7.26
C MET A 215 13.23 -4.28 -8.75
N VAL A 216 13.80 -3.12 -9.10
CA VAL A 216 14.05 -2.75 -10.51
C VAL A 216 15.25 -3.50 -11.07
N VAL A 217 16.26 -3.79 -10.26
CA VAL A 217 17.41 -4.65 -10.63
C VAL A 217 16.92 -6.06 -10.99
N TYR A 218 16.07 -6.68 -10.16
CA TYR A 218 15.52 -8.00 -10.45
C TYR A 218 14.58 -8.00 -11.65
N TRP A 219 13.75 -6.97 -11.79
CA TRP A 219 12.91 -6.81 -12.97
C TRP A 219 13.74 -6.75 -14.25
N LEU A 220 14.84 -5.97 -14.26
CA LEU A 220 15.71 -5.90 -15.43
C LEU A 220 16.41 -7.23 -15.68
N TYR A 221 16.88 -7.92 -14.63
CA TYR A 221 17.49 -9.25 -14.75
C TYR A 221 16.55 -10.26 -15.40
N ASN A 222 15.25 -10.22 -15.06
CA ASN A 222 14.28 -11.13 -15.65
C ASN A 222 14.15 -10.93 -17.17
N ILE A 223 14.28 -9.68 -17.64
CA ILE A 223 14.25 -9.31 -19.05
C ILE A 223 15.56 -9.71 -19.74
N THR A 224 16.72 -9.31 -19.19
CA THR A 224 18.02 -9.38 -19.89
C THR A 224 18.79 -10.67 -19.62
N GLY A 225 18.75 -11.16 -18.37
CA GLY A 225 19.60 -12.26 -17.90
C GLY A 225 21.04 -11.87 -17.60
N GLU A 226 21.36 -10.58 -17.55
CA GLU A 226 22.71 -10.10 -17.28
C GLU A 226 23.13 -10.36 -15.84
N HIS A 227 24.10 -11.25 -15.63
CA HIS A 227 24.46 -11.75 -14.29
C HIS A 227 25.00 -10.68 -13.32
N PHE A 228 25.61 -9.61 -13.83
CA PHE A 228 26.10 -8.51 -12.98
C PHE A 228 24.97 -7.84 -12.17
N LEU A 229 23.71 -7.99 -12.61
CA LEU A 229 22.56 -7.48 -11.88
C LEU A 229 22.32 -8.26 -10.57
N LEU A 230 22.66 -9.54 -10.52
CA LEU A 230 22.57 -10.33 -9.28
C LEU A 230 23.69 -9.93 -8.30
N ASP A 231 24.89 -9.66 -8.81
CA ASP A 231 26.01 -9.14 -8.02
C ASP A 231 25.68 -7.76 -7.44
N LEU A 232 25.08 -6.89 -8.27
CA LEU A 232 24.55 -5.60 -7.82
C LEU A 232 23.43 -5.78 -6.79
N GLY A 233 22.52 -6.74 -7.02
CA GLY A 233 21.43 -7.02 -6.09
C GLY A 233 21.93 -7.43 -4.70
N GLU A 234 22.99 -8.25 -4.65
CA GLU A 234 23.66 -8.63 -3.41
C GLU A 234 24.28 -7.40 -2.72
N LEU A 235 25.01 -6.57 -3.46
CA LEU A 235 25.64 -5.36 -2.91
C LEU A 235 24.61 -4.36 -2.38
N ILE A 236 23.52 -4.12 -3.11
CA ILE A 236 22.42 -3.26 -2.68
C ILE A 236 21.81 -3.80 -1.39
N TYR A 237 21.55 -5.11 -1.30
CA TYR A 237 20.98 -5.71 -0.09
C TYR A 237 21.92 -5.54 1.12
N GLN A 238 23.23 -5.76 0.94
CA GLN A 238 24.22 -5.57 2.00
C GLN A 238 24.30 -4.12 2.49
N GLN A 239 24.14 -3.16 1.59
CA GLN A 239 24.13 -1.73 1.92
C GLN A 239 22.77 -1.21 2.34
N THR A 240 21.70 -2.01 2.21
CA THR A 240 20.37 -1.68 2.73
C THR A 240 20.37 -1.85 4.25
N PHE A 241 19.66 -0.97 4.96
CA PHE A 241 19.47 -1.09 6.39
C PHE A 241 19.00 -2.52 6.75
N PRO A 242 19.57 -3.17 7.78
CA PRO A 242 19.37 -4.61 8.02
C PRO A 242 18.01 -4.91 8.68
N PHE A 243 16.92 -4.60 7.98
CA PHE A 243 15.53 -4.78 8.42
C PHE A 243 15.28 -6.21 8.90
N THR A 244 15.74 -7.22 8.15
CA THR A 244 15.58 -8.63 8.52
C THR A 244 16.10 -8.92 9.93
N LYS A 245 17.26 -8.35 10.28
CA LYS A 245 17.87 -8.57 11.58
C LYS A 245 17.10 -7.83 12.68
N VAL A 246 16.79 -6.56 12.46
CA VAL A 246 16.04 -5.76 13.44
C VAL A 246 14.65 -6.35 13.73
N PHE A 247 13.98 -6.89 12.71
CA PHE A 247 12.67 -7.52 12.86
C PHE A 247 12.71 -8.86 13.62
N LEU A 248 13.88 -9.47 13.74
CA LEU A 248 14.08 -10.74 14.46
C LEU A 248 14.70 -10.54 15.86
N ASN A 249 15.10 -9.33 16.22
CA ASN A 249 15.60 -9.04 17.56
C ASN A 249 14.51 -9.26 18.61
N ASP A 250 14.92 -9.56 19.84
CA ASP A 250 14.01 -9.62 20.97
C ASP A 250 13.72 -8.21 21.51
N TYR A 251 12.47 -7.99 21.94
CA TYR A 251 12.10 -6.75 22.59
C TYR A 251 12.75 -6.65 23.97
N ASN A 252 13.64 -5.68 24.16
CA ASN A 252 14.22 -5.37 25.46
C ASN A 252 13.61 -4.08 26.01
N SER A 253 12.86 -4.20 27.12
CA SER A 253 12.20 -3.08 27.80
C SER A 253 13.17 -2.19 28.59
N MET A 254 14.39 -2.66 28.90
CA MET A 254 15.40 -1.87 29.60
C MET A 254 16.19 -1.00 28.62
N GLN A 255 15.84 0.28 28.54
CA GLN A 255 16.50 1.29 27.70
C GLN A 255 17.78 1.87 28.34
N ASN A 256 18.72 1.04 28.79
CA ASN A 256 20.01 1.58 29.24
C ASN A 256 20.81 2.07 28.02
N GLY A 257 20.92 3.40 27.86
CA GLY A 257 21.75 4.04 26.84
C GLY A 257 21.17 4.10 25.42
N THR A 258 19.84 3.98 25.26
CA THR A 258 19.18 3.87 23.94
C THR A 258 17.93 4.74 23.75
N ALA A 259 17.62 5.66 24.66
CA ALA A 259 16.43 6.53 24.59
C ALA A 259 16.42 7.54 23.41
N HIS A 260 17.38 7.45 22.49
CA HIS A 260 17.56 8.34 21.33
C HIS A 260 17.92 7.57 20.05
N LEU A 261 17.53 6.30 19.90
CA LEU A 261 17.84 5.48 18.71
C LEU A 261 17.11 5.91 17.41
N TYR A 262 16.61 7.14 17.34
CA TYR A 262 16.11 7.70 16.08
C TYR A 262 17.21 7.66 15.03
N PRO A 263 16.95 7.19 13.79
CA PRO A 263 17.99 7.02 12.76
C PRO A 263 18.91 8.24 12.58
N TYR A 264 18.36 9.45 12.75
CA TYR A 264 19.12 10.70 12.70
C TYR A 264 20.19 10.84 13.79
N ASN A 265 19.94 10.30 14.98
CA ASN A 265 20.80 10.48 16.15
C ASN A 265 21.92 9.42 16.23
N ILE A 266 21.70 8.24 15.64
CA ILE A 266 22.63 7.11 15.76
C ILE A 266 23.76 7.15 14.72
N GLY A 267 23.54 7.83 13.58
CA GLY A 267 24.54 7.94 12.51
C GLY A 267 25.09 6.59 12.02
N ASN A 268 24.32 5.51 12.17
CA ASN A 268 24.78 4.16 11.84
C ASN A 268 24.69 3.95 10.32
N ARG A 269 25.82 4.14 9.65
CA ARG A 269 25.97 3.99 8.20
C ARG A 269 26.66 2.68 7.84
N TYR A 270 26.58 2.27 6.57
CA TYR A 270 27.29 1.11 6.06
C TYR A 270 28.81 1.30 6.12
N PRO A 271 29.61 0.32 6.59
CA PRO A 271 29.19 -0.95 7.18
C PRO A 271 28.57 -0.76 8.59
N PHE A 272 27.37 -1.31 8.78
CA PHE A 272 26.57 -1.10 9.98
C PHE A 272 27.24 -1.68 11.23
N LYS A 273 27.20 -0.93 12.33
CA LYS A 273 27.68 -1.40 13.65
C LYS A 273 26.71 -2.42 14.24
N GLU A 274 27.17 -3.65 14.39
CA GLU A 274 26.35 -4.78 14.84
C GLU A 274 25.78 -4.61 16.26
N ASP A 275 26.53 -3.96 17.15
CA ASP A 275 26.08 -3.70 18.53
C ASP A 275 24.89 -2.72 18.58
N LEU A 276 24.81 -1.79 17.63
CA LEU A 276 23.66 -0.88 17.48
C LEU A 276 22.48 -1.63 16.86
N ILE A 277 22.70 -2.40 15.80
CA ILE A 277 21.63 -3.17 15.15
C ILE A 277 20.99 -4.16 16.12
N ASN A 278 21.78 -4.84 16.97
CA ASN A 278 21.27 -5.79 17.96
C ASN A 278 20.42 -5.14 19.08
N LYS A 279 20.46 -3.81 19.24
CA LYS A 279 19.68 -3.07 20.26
C LYS A 279 18.37 -2.50 19.72
N LEU A 280 18.22 -2.42 18.39
CA LEU A 280 17.04 -1.89 17.73
C LEU A 280 15.92 -2.93 17.72
N HIS A 281 14.70 -2.49 17.96
CA HIS A 281 13.51 -3.32 17.83
C HIS A 281 12.33 -2.45 17.37
N VAL A 282 11.47 -2.99 16.50
CA VAL A 282 10.32 -2.26 15.91
C VAL A 282 9.40 -1.67 16.96
N GLY A 283 9.15 -2.40 18.05
CA GLY A 283 8.31 -1.95 19.18
C GLY A 283 8.86 -0.84 20.07
N GLN A 284 10.06 -0.32 19.81
CA GLN A 284 10.60 0.83 20.53
C GLN A 284 10.08 2.13 19.92
N LEU A 285 9.69 3.09 20.76
CA LEU A 285 9.41 4.46 20.31
C LEU A 285 10.65 5.05 19.62
N GLN A 286 10.43 5.81 18.56
CA GLN A 286 11.48 6.45 17.76
C GLN A 286 12.51 5.50 17.14
N SER A 287 12.29 4.18 17.11
CA SER A 287 13.23 3.23 16.51
C SER A 287 13.37 3.36 14.99
N PHE A 288 12.35 3.90 14.34
CA PHE A 288 12.32 4.17 12.91
C PHE A 288 11.68 5.53 12.64
N HIS A 289 12.12 6.16 11.54
CA HIS A 289 11.27 7.08 10.80
C HIS A 289 10.12 6.29 10.17
N CYS A 290 8.90 6.73 10.37
CA CYS A 290 7.67 5.99 10.10
C CYS A 290 7.52 5.64 8.61
N VAL A 291 7.90 6.55 7.70
CA VAL A 291 7.89 6.28 6.25
C VAL A 291 8.98 5.31 5.84
N ASN A 292 10.16 5.37 6.47
CA ASN A 292 11.25 4.45 6.15
C ASN A 292 10.90 3.03 6.56
N LEU A 293 10.17 2.85 7.66
CA LEU A 293 9.59 1.55 8.00
C LEU A 293 8.62 1.09 6.91
N ALA A 294 7.68 1.94 6.48
CA ALA A 294 6.73 1.62 5.41
C ALA A 294 7.43 1.22 4.10
N GLN A 295 8.50 1.92 3.72
CA GLN A 295 9.29 1.65 2.52
C GLN A 295 10.16 0.39 2.67
N GLY A 296 10.78 0.21 3.83
CA GLY A 296 11.78 -0.82 4.07
C GLY A 296 11.22 -2.16 4.54
N ILE A 297 9.98 -2.23 5.02
CA ILE A 297 9.37 -3.47 5.53
C ILE A 297 9.35 -4.61 4.51
N LYS A 298 9.29 -4.28 3.22
CA LYS A 298 9.37 -5.26 2.11
C LYS A 298 10.77 -5.80 1.85
N ALA A 299 11.83 -5.14 2.31
CA ALA A 299 13.21 -5.48 1.96
C ALA A 299 13.56 -6.98 2.14
N PRO A 300 13.18 -7.64 3.25
CA PRO A 300 13.42 -9.08 3.39
C PRO A 300 12.73 -9.91 2.29
N ILE A 301 11.48 -9.59 1.94
CA ILE A 301 10.71 -10.34 0.92
C ILE A 301 11.18 -10.03 -0.49
N ILE A 302 11.63 -8.81 -0.78
CA ILE A 302 12.24 -8.53 -2.09
C ILE A 302 13.49 -9.40 -2.25
N TYR A 303 14.40 -9.38 -1.27
CA TYR A 303 15.64 -10.15 -1.33
C TYR A 303 15.43 -11.67 -1.28
N TYR A 304 14.34 -12.14 -0.68
CA TYR A 304 13.92 -13.56 -0.69
C TYR A 304 13.85 -14.17 -2.10
N GLN A 305 13.63 -13.35 -3.14
CA GLN A 305 13.69 -13.81 -4.53
C GLN A 305 15.10 -14.31 -4.90
N GLN A 306 16.18 -13.66 -4.47
CA GLN A 306 17.55 -14.11 -4.73
C GLN A 306 18.04 -15.13 -3.70
N ASN A 307 17.61 -14.99 -2.44
CA ASN A 307 17.96 -15.91 -1.36
C ASN A 307 16.68 -16.48 -0.69
N PRO A 308 16.18 -17.65 -1.12
CA PRO A 308 14.88 -18.16 -0.71
C PRO A 308 14.84 -18.79 0.69
N ASP A 309 15.45 -18.15 1.70
CA ASP A 309 15.35 -18.57 3.10
C ASP A 309 14.02 -18.14 3.72
N SER A 310 13.34 -19.09 4.37
CA SER A 310 12.11 -18.86 5.15
C SER A 310 12.24 -17.76 6.23
N LEU A 311 13.46 -17.46 6.69
CA LEU A 311 13.71 -16.43 7.70
C LEU A 311 13.20 -15.06 7.25
N TYR A 312 13.30 -14.72 5.97
CA TYR A 312 12.86 -13.43 5.45
C TYR A 312 11.34 -13.24 5.57
N LEU A 313 10.58 -14.31 5.30
CA LEU A 313 9.13 -14.32 5.49
C LEU A 313 8.77 -14.18 6.98
N LYS A 314 9.48 -14.92 7.84
CA LYS A 314 9.29 -14.88 9.31
C LYS A 314 9.57 -13.49 9.88
N ALA A 315 10.64 -12.82 9.42
CA ALA A 315 11.01 -11.48 9.85
C ALA A 315 9.89 -10.47 9.57
N VAL A 316 9.34 -10.44 8.36
CA VAL A 316 8.24 -9.51 8.02
C VAL A 316 6.98 -9.82 8.82
N LYS A 317 6.61 -11.09 8.98
CA LYS A 317 5.45 -11.46 9.82
C LYS A 317 5.63 -11.06 11.29
N ARG A 318 6.85 -11.18 11.82
CA ARG A 318 7.18 -10.71 13.17
C ARG A 318 7.07 -9.19 13.26
N ALA A 319 7.61 -8.46 12.29
CA ALA A 319 7.51 -7.01 12.23
C ALA A 319 6.07 -6.51 12.26
N PHE A 320 5.17 -7.06 11.43
CA PHE A 320 3.76 -6.67 11.44
C PHE A 320 3.06 -6.94 12.77
N LYS A 321 3.36 -8.08 13.42
CA LYS A 321 2.84 -8.39 14.75
C LYS A 321 3.34 -7.42 15.81
N ASP A 322 4.62 -7.06 15.77
CA ASP A 322 5.19 -6.10 16.70
C ASP A 322 4.62 -4.69 16.45
N ILE A 323 4.45 -4.28 15.19
CA ILE A 323 3.76 -3.04 14.82
C ILE A 323 2.36 -3.01 15.41
N GLU A 324 1.56 -4.06 15.19
CA GLU A 324 0.19 -4.16 15.72
C GLU A 324 0.15 -3.97 17.24
N ILE A 325 1.06 -4.61 17.98
CA ILE A 325 1.12 -4.54 19.44
C ILE A 325 1.56 -3.17 19.94
N PHE A 326 2.69 -2.66 19.43
CA PHE A 326 3.38 -1.50 20.02
C PHE A 326 2.95 -0.18 19.41
N HIS A 327 2.54 -0.18 18.13
CA HIS A 327 2.28 1.04 17.35
C HIS A 327 0.93 1.04 16.64
N GLY A 328 0.23 -0.08 16.55
CA GLY A 328 -0.92 -0.26 15.67
C GLY A 328 -2.13 0.58 16.07
N GLN A 329 -2.89 0.98 15.06
CA GLN A 329 -4.20 1.61 15.17
C GLN A 329 -5.22 0.85 14.30
N ALA A 330 -6.50 0.95 14.68
CA ALA A 330 -7.57 0.11 14.15
C ALA A 330 -7.70 0.07 12.62
N GLN A 331 -7.42 1.18 11.94
CA GLN A 331 -7.48 1.35 10.49
C GLN A 331 -6.34 0.68 9.70
N GLY A 332 -5.51 -0.14 10.36
CA GLY A 332 -4.41 -0.88 9.74
C GLY A 332 -3.10 -0.09 9.63
N MET A 333 -3.07 1.15 10.12
CA MET A 333 -1.84 1.95 10.21
C MET A 333 -1.25 1.89 11.62
N TYR A 334 -0.12 2.54 11.80
CA TYR A 334 0.59 2.64 13.07
C TYR A 334 0.88 4.11 13.42
N GLY A 335 0.96 4.42 14.72
CA GLY A 335 1.35 5.74 15.19
C GLY A 335 2.78 6.08 14.76
N GLY A 336 2.87 7.09 13.91
CA GLY A 336 4.10 7.59 13.31
C GLY A 336 3.89 9.02 12.81
N ASP A 337 4.35 9.96 13.61
CA ASP A 337 4.31 11.41 13.38
C ASP A 337 5.73 11.92 13.13
N GLU A 338 6.37 11.30 12.13
CA GLU A 338 7.79 11.30 11.76
C GLU A 338 8.55 10.11 12.38
N PRO A 339 8.90 10.07 13.68
CA PRO A 339 9.29 8.83 14.34
C PRO A 339 8.08 7.93 14.67
N LEU A 340 8.31 6.63 14.89
CA LEU A 340 7.30 5.75 15.49
C LEU A 340 6.89 6.21 16.89
N HIS A 341 5.58 6.36 17.14
CA HIS A 341 5.05 7.02 18.33
C HIS A 341 3.94 6.26 19.06
N GLY A 342 4.10 4.95 19.18
CA GLY A 342 3.21 4.10 19.99
C GLY A 342 1.80 3.91 19.41
N ASN A 343 0.94 3.20 20.15
CA ASN A 343 -0.38 2.73 19.70
C ASN A 343 -1.57 3.57 20.21
N ASN A 344 -1.31 4.71 20.87
CA ASN A 344 -2.39 5.58 21.33
C ASN A 344 -3.15 6.14 20.10
N PRO A 345 -4.49 6.05 20.05
CA PRO A 345 -5.26 6.46 18.87
C PRO A 345 -5.23 7.96 18.55
N THR A 346 -4.66 8.79 19.42
CA THR A 346 -4.44 10.22 19.13
C THR A 346 -3.11 10.48 18.42
N GLN A 347 -2.25 9.48 18.27
CA GLN A 347 -0.94 9.64 17.63
C GLN A 347 -1.09 9.79 16.12
N GLY A 348 -0.23 10.64 15.56
CA GLY A 348 -0.27 10.99 14.15
C GLY A 348 0.10 9.81 13.26
N ILE A 349 -0.39 9.84 12.03
CA ILE A 349 -0.09 8.92 10.95
C ILE A 349 0.22 9.75 9.73
N GLU A 350 1.47 9.71 9.29
CA GLU A 350 1.89 10.43 8.09
C GLU A 350 1.28 9.84 6.81
N PHE A 351 0.84 10.72 5.91
CA PHE A 351 0.26 10.31 4.63
C PHE A 351 1.26 9.53 3.74
N CYS A 352 2.56 9.85 3.76
CA CYS A 352 3.58 9.07 3.05
C CYS A 352 3.65 7.63 3.58
N SER A 353 3.54 7.42 4.89
CA SER A 353 3.56 6.09 5.49
C SER A 353 2.41 5.22 4.97
N ILE A 354 1.24 5.80 4.71
CA ILE A 354 0.10 5.08 4.13
C ILE A 354 0.41 4.60 2.72
N VAL A 355 0.79 5.51 1.82
CA VAL A 355 0.99 5.14 0.41
C VAL A 355 2.22 4.24 0.20
N GLU A 356 3.26 4.40 1.01
CA GLU A 356 4.45 3.55 0.93
C GLU A 356 4.22 2.17 1.57
N LEU A 357 3.41 2.07 2.63
CA LEU A 357 3.07 0.76 3.21
C LEU A 357 2.16 -0.02 2.26
N MET A 358 1.19 0.66 1.64
CA MET A 358 0.39 0.08 0.56
C MET A 358 1.29 -0.46 -0.55
N PHE A 359 2.22 0.36 -1.06
CA PHE A 359 3.15 -0.08 -2.10
C PHE A 359 4.03 -1.26 -1.66
N SER A 360 4.43 -1.31 -0.39
CA SER A 360 5.15 -2.46 0.16
C SER A 360 4.31 -3.73 0.19
N LEU A 361 3.05 -3.66 0.63
CA LEU A 361 2.13 -4.79 0.63
C LEU A 361 1.85 -5.30 -0.80
N GLU A 362 1.61 -4.37 -1.73
CA GLU A 362 1.46 -4.64 -3.17
C GLU A 362 2.69 -5.32 -3.77
N SER A 363 3.90 -4.96 -3.32
CA SER A 363 5.15 -5.56 -3.81
C SER A 363 5.39 -6.96 -3.25
N MET A 364 4.99 -7.21 -2.00
CA MET A 364 5.19 -8.51 -1.33
C MET A 364 4.15 -9.55 -1.76
N LEU A 365 2.91 -9.12 -2.04
CA LEU A 365 1.80 -9.98 -2.42
C LEU A 365 2.09 -10.90 -3.61
N PRO A 366 2.61 -10.45 -4.77
CA PRO A 366 2.87 -11.33 -5.90
C PRO A 366 4.02 -12.32 -5.63
N ILE A 367 4.97 -11.95 -4.78
CA ILE A 367 6.12 -12.80 -4.43
C ILE A 367 5.68 -13.98 -3.55
N THR A 368 4.87 -13.70 -2.53
CA THR A 368 4.49 -14.72 -1.54
C THR A 368 3.16 -15.41 -1.87
N GLY A 369 2.23 -14.69 -2.49
CA GLY A 369 0.83 -15.08 -2.61
C GLY A 369 0.07 -15.10 -1.28
N ASP A 370 0.61 -14.43 -0.26
CA ASP A 370 0.07 -14.43 1.10
C ASP A 370 -1.16 -13.50 1.20
N VAL A 371 -2.32 -14.11 1.43
CA VAL A 371 -3.62 -13.44 1.56
C VAL A 371 -3.62 -12.36 2.65
N GLY A 372 -2.80 -12.51 3.70
CA GLY A 372 -2.73 -11.53 4.78
C GLY A 372 -2.18 -10.17 4.34
N PHE A 373 -1.33 -10.12 3.32
CA PHE A 373 -0.88 -8.84 2.77
C PHE A 373 -1.98 -8.12 1.99
N ALA A 374 -2.81 -8.87 1.26
CA ALA A 374 -3.98 -8.29 0.58
C ALA A 374 -5.04 -7.80 1.57
N ASP A 375 -5.28 -8.54 2.66
CA ASP A 375 -6.21 -8.12 3.71
C ASP A 375 -5.75 -6.82 4.37
N HIS A 376 -4.45 -6.71 4.67
CA HIS A 376 -3.88 -5.49 5.25
C HIS A 376 -3.91 -4.32 4.25
N LEU A 377 -3.63 -4.57 2.97
CA LEU A 377 -3.71 -3.57 1.91
C LEU A 377 -5.12 -3.00 1.79
N GLU A 378 -6.15 -3.85 1.75
CA GLU A 378 -7.55 -3.42 1.72
C GLU A 378 -7.93 -2.65 2.99
N LYS A 379 -7.47 -3.10 4.16
CA LYS A 379 -7.71 -2.39 5.42
C LYS A 379 -7.13 -0.98 5.40
N ILE A 380 -5.96 -0.75 4.83
CA ILE A 380 -5.40 0.60 4.70
C ILE A 380 -6.15 1.41 3.63
N ALA A 381 -6.32 0.84 2.43
CA ALA A 381 -6.90 1.51 1.27
C ALA A 381 -8.34 1.98 1.52
N TYR A 382 -9.14 1.21 2.27
CA TYR A 382 -10.55 1.51 2.53
C TYR A 382 -10.82 2.24 3.84
N ASN A 383 -9.78 2.50 4.63
CA ASN A 383 -9.89 3.25 5.87
C ASN A 383 -8.95 4.44 5.87
N ALA A 384 -7.65 4.23 6.09
CA ALA A 384 -6.70 5.32 6.30
C ALA A 384 -6.45 6.19 5.05
N LEU A 385 -6.45 5.62 3.85
CA LEU A 385 -6.14 6.36 2.63
C LEU A 385 -7.12 7.51 2.29
N PRO A 386 -8.45 7.28 2.19
CA PRO A 386 -9.39 8.30 1.72
C PRO A 386 -9.51 9.51 2.66
N THR A 387 -9.27 9.34 3.95
CA THR A 387 -9.49 10.38 4.97
C THR A 387 -8.44 11.49 4.95
N GLN A 388 -7.35 11.37 4.19
CA GLN A 388 -6.20 12.28 4.29
C GLN A 388 -6.13 13.34 3.19
N ALA A 389 -6.99 13.24 2.18
CA ALA A 389 -7.21 14.28 1.17
C ALA A 389 -8.65 14.80 1.27
N THR A 390 -8.90 16.03 0.81
CA THR A 390 -10.27 16.53 0.64
C THR A 390 -10.99 15.78 -0.49
N ASP A 391 -12.32 15.82 -0.47
CA ASP A 391 -13.15 15.08 -1.44
C ASP A 391 -12.85 15.40 -2.90
N ASP A 392 -12.48 16.64 -3.19
CA ASP A 392 -12.08 17.13 -4.52
C ASP A 392 -10.58 16.92 -4.82
N PHE A 393 -9.86 16.26 -3.90
CA PHE A 393 -8.43 16.00 -3.95
C PHE A 393 -7.57 17.27 -4.06
N ASN A 394 -8.08 18.43 -3.62
CA ASN A 394 -7.38 19.71 -3.72
C ASN A 394 -6.51 20.07 -2.51
N TYR A 395 -6.72 19.46 -1.35
CA TYR A 395 -5.92 19.69 -0.17
C TYR A 395 -5.70 18.38 0.57
N ARG A 396 -4.69 18.35 1.44
CA ARG A 396 -4.36 17.18 2.24
C ARG A 396 -3.98 17.58 3.66
N GLN A 397 -4.13 16.65 4.60
CA GLN A 397 -3.53 16.75 5.93
C GLN A 397 -2.19 16.00 5.93
N TYR A 398 -1.22 16.46 6.72
CA TYR A 398 0.07 15.76 6.85
C TYR A 398 -0.06 14.53 7.72
N LEU A 399 -0.59 14.74 8.91
CA LEU A 399 -0.88 13.70 9.87
C LEU A 399 -2.39 13.50 9.96
N GLN A 400 -2.81 12.28 10.28
CA GLN A 400 -4.16 11.97 10.77
C GLN A 400 -4.09 11.11 12.02
N SER A 401 -5.21 10.86 12.69
CA SER A 401 -5.26 9.95 13.84
C SER A 401 -6.54 9.10 13.86
N ALA A 402 -6.52 7.95 14.54
CA ALA A 402 -7.69 7.09 14.71
C ALA A 402 -8.83 7.80 15.47
N ASN A 403 -8.46 8.60 16.47
CA ASN A 403 -9.37 9.43 17.25
C ASN A 403 -9.04 10.91 17.01
N GLN A 404 -9.71 11.50 16.01
CA GLN A 404 -9.51 12.87 15.52
C GLN A 404 -10.81 13.67 15.67
N VAL A 405 -10.98 14.39 16.77
CA VAL A 405 -12.24 15.12 17.03
C VAL A 405 -12.19 16.60 16.65
N LYS A 406 -11.00 17.09 16.26
CA LYS A 406 -10.79 18.49 15.92
C LYS A 406 -9.56 18.65 15.02
N ILE A 407 -9.70 19.43 13.95
CA ILE A 407 -8.62 19.80 13.04
C ILE A 407 -8.39 21.29 13.16
N THR A 408 -7.24 21.68 13.69
CA THR A 408 -6.86 23.09 13.91
C THR A 408 -5.36 23.24 13.85
N ARG A 409 -4.89 24.44 13.54
CA ARG A 409 -3.49 24.82 13.77
C ARG A 409 -3.25 24.96 15.27
N ALA A 410 -2.65 23.95 15.88
CA ALA A 410 -2.43 23.88 17.32
C ALA A 410 -1.35 22.85 17.66
N LYS A 411 -0.65 23.08 18.77
CA LYS A 411 0.27 22.09 19.35
C LYS A 411 -0.51 20.88 19.86
N ARG A 412 -0.03 19.70 19.52
CA ARG A 412 -0.51 18.39 19.94
C ARG A 412 0.60 17.68 20.72
N ASN A 413 0.50 16.37 20.86
CA ASN A 413 1.56 15.55 21.42
C ASN A 413 2.32 14.86 20.28
N PHE A 414 2.57 15.56 19.16
CA PHE A 414 3.38 15.01 18.09
C PHE A 414 4.85 15.35 18.30
N PHE A 415 5.75 14.51 17.78
CA PHE A 415 7.18 14.77 17.87
C PHE A 415 7.59 16.03 17.12
N GLU A 416 7.03 16.26 15.93
CA GLU A 416 7.43 17.35 15.03
C GLU A 416 6.37 18.47 14.90
N ASP A 417 5.56 18.72 15.93
CA ASP A 417 4.59 19.84 15.93
C ASP A 417 5.28 21.22 15.83
N ASP A 418 6.41 21.39 16.54
CA ASP A 418 7.07 22.70 16.67
C ASP A 418 7.67 23.16 15.32
N PRO A 419 8.39 22.32 14.55
CA PRO A 419 8.87 22.70 13.21
C PRO A 419 7.77 22.98 12.18
N HIS A 420 6.56 22.47 12.40
CA HIS A 420 5.41 22.60 11.48
C HIS A 420 4.37 23.65 11.94
N ASP A 421 4.69 24.39 13.01
CA ASP A 421 3.84 25.42 13.62
C ASP A 421 2.41 24.92 13.94
N GLY A 422 2.29 23.64 14.30
CA GLY A 422 1.05 22.94 14.64
C GLY A 422 0.05 22.77 13.48
N THR A 423 0.49 22.88 12.24
CA THR A 423 -0.38 22.78 11.04
C THR A 423 -0.64 21.35 10.57
N ASP A 424 -0.08 20.34 11.23
CA ASP A 424 0.01 18.95 10.76
C ASP A 424 -1.33 18.29 10.39
N LEU A 425 -2.39 18.58 11.14
CA LEU A 425 -3.74 18.05 10.84
C LEU A 425 -4.52 18.91 9.84
N CYS A 426 -4.13 20.17 9.60
CA CYS A 426 -4.89 21.07 8.75
C CYS A 426 -4.87 20.61 7.29
N TYR A 427 -6.02 20.69 6.62
CA TYR A 427 -6.07 20.46 5.17
C TYR A 427 -5.52 21.68 4.44
N GLY A 428 -4.37 21.55 3.81
CA GLY A 428 -3.70 22.62 3.08
C GLY A 428 -2.84 22.07 1.96
N LEU A 429 -2.27 22.98 1.15
CA LEU A 429 -1.34 22.59 0.11
C LEU A 429 0.03 22.26 0.71
N LEU A 430 0.47 23.07 1.67
CA LEU A 430 1.81 23.03 2.26
C LEU A 430 1.78 22.85 3.78
N THR A 431 0.62 22.54 4.38
CA THR A 431 0.50 22.28 5.83
C THR A 431 1.32 21.04 6.24
N GLY A 432 1.94 21.10 7.43
CA GLY A 432 2.98 20.15 7.84
C GLY A 432 4.24 20.25 6.97
N TYR A 433 4.97 19.14 6.83
CA TYR A 433 6.09 19.04 5.88
C TYR A 433 5.56 18.70 4.45
N PRO A 434 6.02 19.37 3.37
CA PRO A 434 5.46 19.22 2.03
C PRO A 434 5.84 17.91 1.28
N CYS A 435 6.50 16.92 1.91
CA CYS A 435 6.81 15.64 1.26
C CYS A 435 5.54 14.92 0.75
N CYS A 436 4.51 14.83 1.60
CA CYS A 436 3.23 14.20 1.30
C CYS A 436 2.49 14.90 0.16
N THR A 437 2.68 16.22 0.01
CA THR A 437 2.12 16.98 -1.12
C THR A 437 2.61 16.44 -2.46
N SER A 438 3.78 15.80 -2.50
CA SER A 438 4.34 15.20 -3.72
C SER A 438 4.19 13.68 -3.75
N ASN A 439 4.25 12.99 -2.60
CA ASN A 439 4.29 11.53 -2.56
C ASN A 439 2.91 10.84 -2.55
N MET A 440 1.85 11.51 -2.07
CA MET A 440 0.53 10.88 -1.88
C MET A 440 -0.12 10.36 -3.19
N HIS A 441 0.30 10.88 -4.32
CA HIS A 441 -0.33 10.66 -5.63
C HIS A 441 -0.30 9.21 -6.11
N GLN A 442 0.59 8.38 -5.55
CA GLN A 442 0.75 6.99 -5.95
C GLN A 442 -0.33 6.05 -5.40
N GLY A 443 -1.02 6.42 -4.31
CA GLY A 443 -1.90 5.51 -3.55
C GLY A 443 -2.96 4.80 -4.41
N TRP A 444 -3.97 5.53 -4.92
CA TRP A 444 -5.05 4.92 -5.71
C TRP A 444 -4.62 4.37 -7.08
N PRO A 445 -3.73 5.04 -7.87
CA PRO A 445 -3.28 4.49 -9.14
C PRO A 445 -2.55 3.15 -8.98
N LYS A 446 -1.65 3.02 -8.00
CA LYS A 446 -0.95 1.76 -7.75
C LYS A 446 -1.87 0.70 -7.14
N PHE A 447 -2.82 1.10 -6.29
CA PHE A 447 -3.87 0.20 -5.83
C PHE A 447 -4.64 -0.45 -7.00
N VAL A 448 -5.06 0.35 -7.99
CA VAL A 448 -5.75 -0.14 -9.20
C VAL A 448 -4.85 -1.10 -10.00
N GLN A 449 -3.57 -0.76 -10.15
CA GLN A 449 -2.60 -1.60 -10.87
C GLN A 449 -2.38 -2.97 -10.20
N ASN A 450 -2.68 -3.08 -8.90
CA ASN A 450 -2.44 -4.27 -8.08
C ASN A 450 -3.72 -5.03 -7.71
N LEU A 451 -4.85 -4.76 -8.38
CA LEU A 451 -6.10 -5.54 -8.24
C LEU A 451 -5.97 -6.95 -8.85
N TRP A 452 -5.31 -7.03 -10.01
CA TRP A 452 -5.23 -8.23 -10.84
C TRP A 452 -3.79 -8.62 -11.16
N TYR A 453 -3.55 -9.93 -11.24
CA TYR A 453 -2.25 -10.51 -11.57
C TYR A 453 -2.41 -11.63 -12.59
N SER A 454 -1.34 -11.90 -13.33
CA SER A 454 -1.21 -13.15 -14.07
C SER A 454 -0.68 -14.27 -13.17
N THR A 455 -0.98 -15.51 -13.54
CA THR A 455 -0.58 -16.70 -12.78
C THR A 455 0.38 -17.57 -13.61
N ALA A 456 1.30 -18.27 -12.94
CA ALA A 456 2.28 -19.13 -13.60
C ALA A 456 1.66 -20.32 -14.36
N ASP A 457 0.43 -20.69 -14.03
CA ASP A 457 -0.37 -21.72 -14.72
C ASP A 457 -1.17 -21.17 -15.92
N GLY A 458 -0.84 -19.96 -16.40
CA GLY A 458 -1.41 -19.38 -17.62
C GLY A 458 -2.80 -18.78 -17.44
N GLY A 459 -3.14 -18.35 -16.23
CA GLY A 459 -4.43 -17.78 -15.88
C GLY A 459 -4.34 -16.36 -15.34
N LEU A 460 -5.40 -15.96 -14.62
CA LEU A 460 -5.52 -14.65 -13.97
C LEU A 460 -5.90 -14.83 -12.50
N ALA A 461 -5.52 -13.87 -11.67
CA ALA A 461 -5.88 -13.79 -10.27
C ALA A 461 -6.49 -12.43 -9.95
N ALA A 462 -7.65 -12.43 -9.28
CA ALA A 462 -8.17 -11.26 -8.58
C ALA A 462 -7.81 -11.39 -7.10
N LEU A 463 -6.83 -10.61 -6.65
CA LEU A 463 -6.29 -10.70 -5.30
C LEU A 463 -6.69 -9.53 -4.41
N VAL A 464 -7.11 -8.42 -4.98
CA VAL A 464 -7.63 -7.26 -4.25
C VAL A 464 -8.91 -6.83 -4.98
N TYR A 465 -9.99 -6.59 -4.25
CA TYR A 465 -11.31 -6.39 -4.85
C TYR A 465 -11.65 -4.92 -4.92
N GLY A 466 -12.20 -4.48 -6.04
CA GLY A 466 -12.66 -3.11 -6.31
C GLY A 466 -13.22 -3.02 -7.72
N PRO A 467 -14.25 -2.19 -7.98
CA PRO A 467 -14.91 -2.16 -9.29
C PRO A 467 -13.90 -1.89 -10.40
N SER A 468 -13.70 -2.87 -11.28
CA SER A 468 -12.57 -2.86 -12.22
C SER A 468 -12.85 -3.70 -13.48
N GLN A 469 -11.96 -3.60 -14.45
CA GLN A 469 -11.96 -4.46 -15.62
C GLN A 469 -10.52 -4.74 -16.03
N VAL A 470 -10.16 -6.00 -16.23
CA VAL A 470 -8.84 -6.41 -16.73
C VAL A 470 -8.95 -6.91 -18.16
N THR A 471 -8.00 -6.54 -19.02
CA THR A 471 -7.81 -7.16 -20.34
C THR A 471 -6.40 -7.72 -20.41
N ALA A 472 -6.29 -9.03 -20.58
CA ALA A 472 -5.03 -9.75 -20.48
C ALA A 472 -5.02 -11.01 -21.36
N LYS A 473 -3.82 -11.55 -21.57
CA LYS A 473 -3.59 -12.82 -22.28
C LYS A 473 -3.60 -13.97 -21.29
N VAL A 474 -4.27 -15.06 -21.66
CA VAL A 474 -4.34 -16.30 -20.89
C VAL A 474 -4.04 -17.52 -21.76
N ALA A 475 -3.84 -18.68 -21.14
CA ALA A 475 -3.51 -19.94 -21.78
C ALA A 475 -2.33 -19.82 -22.75
N ARG A 476 -2.56 -20.03 -24.05
CA ARG A 476 -1.56 -19.89 -25.13
C ARG A 476 -1.69 -18.54 -25.85
N GLY A 477 -1.87 -17.46 -25.10
CA GLY A 477 -1.89 -16.09 -25.62
C GLY A 477 -3.25 -15.55 -26.06
N VAL A 478 -4.35 -16.17 -25.62
CA VAL A 478 -5.72 -15.76 -25.96
C VAL A 478 -6.07 -14.51 -25.15
N ASP A 479 -6.54 -13.46 -25.82
CA ASP A 479 -7.04 -12.26 -25.14
C ASP A 479 -8.40 -12.51 -24.48
N VAL A 480 -8.49 -12.19 -23.20
CA VAL A 480 -9.71 -12.25 -22.38
C VAL A 480 -9.88 -10.93 -21.66
N THR A 481 -11.14 -10.50 -21.52
CA THR A 481 -11.51 -9.36 -20.69
C THR A 481 -12.40 -9.84 -19.55
N ILE A 482 -12.05 -9.52 -18.30
CA ILE A 482 -12.88 -9.86 -17.13
C ILE A 482 -13.33 -8.56 -16.48
N THR A 483 -14.64 -8.39 -16.34
CA THR A 483 -15.24 -7.24 -15.64
C THR A 483 -15.60 -7.62 -14.23
N GLU A 484 -15.06 -6.91 -13.24
CA GLU A 484 -15.45 -6.98 -11.84
C GLU A 484 -16.52 -5.93 -11.54
N LYS A 485 -17.74 -6.39 -11.31
CA LYS A 485 -18.88 -5.56 -10.91
C LYS A 485 -19.15 -5.76 -9.44
N THR A 486 -18.90 -4.72 -8.65
CA THR A 486 -19.15 -4.73 -7.20
C THR A 486 -19.23 -3.30 -6.64
N ASN A 487 -19.90 -3.16 -5.49
CA ASN A 487 -19.80 -2.00 -4.61
C ASN A 487 -18.89 -2.30 -3.40
N TYR A 488 -18.07 -3.35 -3.45
CA TYR A 488 -17.00 -3.61 -2.48
C TYR A 488 -16.18 -2.33 -2.26
N PRO A 489 -15.84 -1.98 -1.01
CA PRO A 489 -15.95 -2.77 0.22
C PRO A 489 -17.30 -2.69 0.97
N PHE A 490 -18.32 -2.00 0.44
CA PHE A 490 -19.57 -1.75 1.16
C PHE A 490 -20.61 -2.87 1.03
N GLU A 491 -20.47 -3.70 -0.01
CA GLU A 491 -21.31 -4.85 -0.29
C GLU A 491 -20.51 -6.14 -0.34
N GLU A 492 -21.20 -7.24 -0.07
CA GLU A 492 -20.67 -8.58 0.15
C GLU A 492 -20.42 -9.35 -1.15
N THR A 493 -20.98 -8.89 -2.27
CA THR A 493 -20.95 -9.64 -3.53
C THR A 493 -19.99 -9.01 -4.53
N VAL A 494 -19.10 -9.84 -5.07
CA VAL A 494 -18.21 -9.51 -6.19
C VAL A 494 -18.59 -10.40 -7.38
N SER A 495 -18.99 -9.78 -8.48
CA SER A 495 -19.39 -10.51 -9.69
C SER A 495 -18.39 -10.28 -10.81
N PHE A 496 -17.94 -11.36 -11.45
CA PHE A 496 -17.02 -11.34 -12.57
C PHE A 496 -17.72 -11.82 -13.82
N THR A 497 -17.65 -11.05 -14.90
CA THR A 497 -18.12 -11.47 -16.23
C THR A 497 -16.93 -11.63 -17.16
N ILE A 498 -16.78 -12.83 -17.73
CA ILE A 498 -15.69 -13.17 -18.63
C ILE A 498 -16.14 -12.92 -20.07
N GLN A 499 -15.34 -12.17 -20.83
CA GLN A 499 -15.56 -11.88 -22.23
C GLN A 499 -14.42 -12.48 -23.05
N THR A 500 -14.77 -13.29 -24.05
CA THR A 500 -13.80 -13.98 -24.91
C THR A 500 -14.37 -14.21 -26.30
N LYS A 501 -13.51 -14.18 -27.33
CA LYS A 501 -13.93 -14.43 -28.73
C LYS A 501 -14.12 -15.91 -29.04
N GLN A 502 -13.54 -16.79 -28.23
CA GLN A 502 -13.58 -18.24 -28.40
C GLN A 502 -13.54 -18.94 -27.05
N LYS A 503 -13.93 -20.21 -27.02
CA LYS A 503 -13.79 -21.02 -25.81
C LYS A 503 -12.31 -21.12 -25.43
N VAL A 504 -12.01 -20.93 -24.16
CA VAL A 504 -10.63 -20.92 -23.66
C VAL A 504 -10.57 -21.55 -22.28
N ASN A 505 -9.63 -22.48 -22.09
CA ASN A 505 -9.38 -23.11 -20.80
C ASN A 505 -8.25 -22.38 -20.08
N PHE A 506 -8.51 -21.83 -18.90
CA PHE A 506 -7.50 -21.21 -18.05
C PHE A 506 -7.96 -21.19 -16.58
N PRO A 507 -7.03 -21.20 -15.61
CA PRO A 507 -7.37 -21.10 -14.19
C PRO A 507 -7.70 -19.65 -13.80
N PHE A 508 -8.79 -19.45 -13.07
CA PHE A 508 -9.12 -18.16 -12.46
C PHE A 508 -8.99 -18.25 -10.95
N HIS A 509 -8.05 -17.48 -10.38
CA HIS A 509 -7.70 -17.48 -8.96
C HIS A 509 -8.43 -16.34 -8.24
N LEU A 510 -9.12 -16.64 -7.14
CA LEU A 510 -9.86 -15.67 -6.33
C LEU A 510 -9.40 -15.74 -4.87
N ARG A 511 -8.98 -14.61 -4.31
CA ARG A 511 -8.65 -14.53 -2.88
C ARG A 511 -9.92 -14.66 -2.02
N ILE A 512 -9.86 -15.46 -0.97
CA ILE A 512 -10.87 -15.45 0.09
C ILE A 512 -10.25 -14.76 1.31
N PRO A 513 -10.70 -13.55 1.69
CA PRO A 513 -10.15 -12.82 2.84
C PRO A 513 -10.22 -13.63 4.14
N HIS A 514 -9.32 -13.38 5.11
CA HIS A 514 -9.34 -14.09 6.40
C HIS A 514 -10.62 -13.85 7.20
N TRP A 515 -11.26 -12.69 7.05
CA TRP A 515 -12.50 -12.36 7.77
C TRP A 515 -13.76 -12.98 7.14
N ALA A 516 -13.67 -13.53 5.91
CA ALA A 516 -14.82 -13.94 5.10
C ALA A 516 -15.24 -15.40 5.34
N GLU A 517 -15.51 -15.75 6.60
CA GLU A 517 -15.99 -17.08 6.97
C GLU A 517 -17.33 -17.42 6.29
N GLY A 518 -17.44 -18.64 5.76
CA GLY A 518 -18.64 -19.08 5.03
C GLY A 518 -18.80 -18.46 3.64
N ALA A 519 -17.73 -17.94 3.04
CA ALA A 519 -17.73 -17.46 1.66
C ALA A 519 -18.28 -18.51 0.68
N LYS A 520 -19.05 -18.04 -0.30
CA LYS A 520 -19.69 -18.89 -1.32
C LYS A 520 -19.29 -18.44 -2.71
N LEU A 521 -19.11 -19.42 -3.59
CA LEU A 521 -18.73 -19.20 -4.97
C LEU A 521 -19.77 -19.86 -5.88
N LEU A 522 -20.27 -19.10 -6.86
CA LEU A 522 -21.12 -19.62 -7.91
C LEU A 522 -20.45 -19.41 -9.27
N VAL A 523 -20.59 -20.38 -10.16
CA VAL A 523 -20.20 -20.27 -11.56
C VAL A 523 -21.43 -20.55 -12.42
N ASN A 524 -21.85 -19.57 -13.22
CA ASN A 524 -23.08 -19.61 -14.03
C ASN A 524 -24.32 -20.01 -13.20
N GLY A 525 -24.46 -19.42 -12.00
CA GLY A 525 -25.56 -19.67 -11.07
C GLY A 525 -25.54 -21.02 -10.35
N LYS A 526 -24.50 -21.85 -10.55
CA LYS A 526 -24.32 -23.13 -9.84
C LYS A 526 -23.23 -22.99 -8.80
N GLU A 527 -23.50 -23.48 -7.59
CA GLU A 527 -22.52 -23.50 -6.49
C GLU A 527 -21.26 -24.29 -6.90
N TRP A 528 -20.09 -23.73 -6.58
CA TRP A 528 -18.82 -24.37 -6.82
C TRP A 528 -18.67 -25.60 -5.93
N SER A 529 -18.20 -26.70 -6.51
CA SER A 529 -18.18 -28.01 -5.83
C SER A 529 -17.07 -28.15 -4.80
N GLU A 530 -15.98 -27.38 -4.92
CA GLU A 530 -14.87 -27.48 -3.98
C GLU A 530 -15.06 -26.52 -2.79
N PRO A 531 -14.58 -26.89 -1.60
CA PRO A 531 -14.65 -26.03 -0.44
C PRO A 531 -13.98 -24.66 -0.66
N VAL A 532 -14.66 -23.61 -0.22
CA VAL A 532 -14.14 -22.23 -0.19
C VAL A 532 -13.77 -21.91 1.26
N HIS A 533 -12.49 -21.70 1.53
CA HIS A 533 -11.97 -21.46 2.88
C HIS A 533 -11.42 -20.04 3.03
N ALA A 534 -11.75 -19.39 4.14
CA ALA A 534 -11.17 -18.10 4.50
C ALA A 534 -9.63 -18.18 4.59
N GLY A 535 -8.95 -17.10 4.24
CA GLY A 535 -7.48 -17.03 4.26
C GLY A 535 -6.78 -17.82 3.15
N THR A 536 -7.50 -18.21 2.09
CA THR A 536 -6.94 -19.00 0.97
C THR A 536 -7.16 -18.33 -0.38
N THR A 537 -6.61 -18.93 -1.45
CA THR A 537 -6.95 -18.59 -2.83
C THR A 537 -7.62 -19.78 -3.49
N VAL A 538 -8.87 -19.60 -3.94
CA VAL A 538 -9.60 -20.63 -4.69
C VAL A 538 -9.20 -20.56 -6.15
N LYS A 539 -8.97 -21.73 -6.76
CA LYS A 539 -8.57 -21.83 -8.18
C LYS A 539 -9.68 -22.51 -8.97
N ILE A 540 -10.33 -21.76 -9.85
CA ILE A 540 -11.38 -22.26 -10.74
C ILE A 540 -10.73 -22.65 -12.07
N ASN A 541 -10.40 -23.93 -12.24
CA ASN A 541 -9.80 -24.42 -13.48
C ASN A 541 -10.86 -25.04 -14.39
N ARG A 542 -11.23 -24.33 -15.47
CA ARG A 542 -12.24 -24.79 -16.44
C ARG A 542 -12.14 -24.12 -17.80
N GLU A 543 -12.88 -24.67 -18.76
CA GLU A 543 -13.19 -24.00 -20.01
C GLU A 543 -14.23 -22.88 -19.79
N TRP A 544 -13.90 -21.69 -20.28
CA TRP A 544 -14.71 -20.49 -20.21
C TRP A 544 -15.31 -20.16 -21.58
N ASN A 545 -16.59 -19.80 -21.57
CA ASN A 545 -17.32 -19.28 -22.72
C ASN A 545 -17.53 -17.77 -22.57
N ASP A 546 -17.85 -17.11 -23.68
CA ASP A 546 -18.24 -15.70 -23.64
C ASP A 546 -19.46 -15.50 -22.74
N ARG A 547 -19.36 -14.51 -21.83
CA ARG A 547 -20.34 -14.16 -20.81
C ARG A 547 -20.54 -15.20 -19.70
N ASP A 548 -19.62 -16.15 -19.52
CA ASP A 548 -19.58 -16.93 -18.28
C ASP A 548 -19.41 -15.98 -17.08
N GLU A 549 -20.10 -16.30 -15.99
CA GLU A 549 -20.18 -15.47 -14.79
C GLU A 549 -19.65 -16.24 -13.57
N VAL A 550 -18.89 -15.53 -12.75
CA VAL A 550 -18.46 -16.00 -11.43
C VAL A 550 -18.97 -15.02 -10.39
N GLN A 551 -19.69 -15.49 -9.39
CA GLN A 551 -20.15 -14.68 -8.26
C GLN A 551 -19.51 -15.17 -6.97
N LEU A 552 -18.82 -14.27 -6.30
CA LEU A 552 -18.22 -14.50 -4.99
C LEU A 552 -19.03 -13.72 -3.94
N ALA A 553 -19.64 -14.44 -3.01
CA ALA A 553 -20.29 -13.87 -1.83
C ALA A 553 -19.34 -13.98 -0.64
N LEU A 554 -19.01 -12.84 -0.04
CA LEU A 554 -18.11 -12.67 1.09
C LEU A 554 -18.92 -12.18 2.31
N PRO A 555 -19.41 -13.08 3.18
CA PRO A 555 -20.17 -12.68 4.36
C PRO A 555 -19.38 -11.71 5.24
N MET A 556 -19.89 -10.48 5.38
CA MET A 556 -19.27 -9.45 6.21
C MET A 556 -19.96 -9.38 7.56
N GLN A 557 -19.53 -10.25 8.49
CA GLN A 557 -20.00 -10.23 9.87
C GLN A 557 -19.39 -9.04 10.64
N ILE A 558 -20.10 -8.57 11.65
CA ILE A 558 -19.55 -7.57 12.58
C ILE A 558 -18.56 -8.27 13.50
N SER A 559 -17.37 -7.72 13.61
CA SER A 559 -16.33 -8.13 14.56
C SER A 559 -15.83 -6.94 15.35
N THR A 560 -15.07 -7.21 16.41
CA THR A 560 -14.47 -6.19 17.26
C THR A 560 -13.02 -6.54 17.56
N SER A 561 -12.19 -5.51 17.67
CA SER A 561 -10.76 -5.64 17.96
C SER A 561 -10.36 -4.75 19.14
N ARG A 562 -9.32 -5.16 19.89
CA ARG A 562 -8.85 -4.48 21.11
C ARG A 562 -7.55 -3.75 20.85
N TRP A 563 -7.44 -2.53 21.36
CA TRP A 563 -6.30 -1.65 21.13
C TRP A 563 -5.84 -0.97 22.44
N ALA A 564 -5.07 0.12 22.32
CA ALA A 564 -4.57 0.90 23.46
C ALA A 564 -5.66 1.16 24.51
N GLU A 565 -5.29 1.07 25.79
CA GLU A 565 -6.21 1.20 26.93
C GLU A 565 -7.42 0.25 26.88
N SER A 566 -7.24 -0.92 26.25
CA SER A 566 -8.28 -1.93 25.99
C SER A 566 -9.49 -1.40 25.20
N SER A 567 -9.32 -0.27 24.50
CA SER A 567 -10.35 0.31 23.63
C SER A 567 -10.78 -0.65 22.53
N VAL A 568 -11.99 -0.43 22.00
CA VAL A 568 -12.60 -1.30 20.99
C VAL A 568 -12.79 -0.56 19.69
N ALA A 569 -12.45 -1.21 18.58
CA ALA A 569 -12.91 -0.83 17.25
C ALA A 569 -13.95 -1.83 16.74
N VAL A 570 -14.92 -1.33 15.97
CA VAL A 570 -15.96 -2.15 15.31
C VAL A 570 -15.58 -2.30 13.84
N GLU A 571 -15.60 -3.53 13.34
CA GLU A 571 -15.17 -3.86 11.98
C GLU A 571 -16.24 -4.70 11.27
N ARG A 572 -16.33 -4.54 9.95
CA ARG A 572 -17.22 -5.33 9.08
C ARG A 572 -16.59 -5.47 7.69
N GLY A 573 -16.22 -6.69 7.32
CA GLY A 573 -15.39 -6.89 6.13
C GLY A 573 -14.02 -6.19 6.30
N PRO A 574 -13.50 -5.49 5.27
CA PRO A 574 -12.28 -4.70 5.41
C PRO A 574 -12.51 -3.32 6.04
N LEU A 575 -13.76 -2.96 6.35
CA LEU A 575 -14.11 -1.62 6.87
C LEU A 575 -14.03 -1.58 8.39
N VAL A 576 -13.38 -0.54 8.89
CA VAL A 576 -13.38 -0.13 10.30
C VAL A 576 -14.42 0.98 10.45
N TYR A 577 -15.16 0.99 11.56
CA TYR A 577 -16.22 1.96 11.80
C TYR A 577 -15.83 2.97 12.88
N ALA A 578 -16.24 4.21 12.65
CA ALA A 578 -16.01 5.34 13.53
C ALA A 578 -17.30 6.08 13.83
N LEU A 579 -17.34 6.78 14.96
CA LEU A 579 -18.46 7.64 15.34
C LEU A 579 -18.67 8.71 14.28
N LYS A 580 -19.90 8.85 13.79
CA LYS A 580 -20.29 9.98 12.94
C LYS A 580 -20.28 11.26 13.77
N ILE A 581 -19.32 12.14 13.52
CA ILE A 581 -19.21 13.46 14.14
C ILE A 581 -19.62 14.51 13.11
N GLY A 582 -20.49 15.44 13.49
CA GLY A 582 -20.86 16.56 12.62
C GLY A 582 -19.69 17.55 12.46
N GLU A 583 -19.60 18.19 11.30
CA GLU A 583 -18.42 18.94 10.88
C GLU A 583 -18.76 20.41 10.58
N ASP A 584 -17.95 21.34 11.09
CA ASP A 584 -17.96 22.77 10.71
C ASP A 584 -16.60 23.12 10.10
N TRP A 585 -16.58 23.22 8.76
CA TRP A 585 -15.39 23.49 7.96
C TRP A 585 -15.15 25.00 7.86
N ARG A 586 -13.96 25.44 8.26
CA ARG A 586 -13.57 26.86 8.26
C ARG A 586 -12.31 27.06 7.44
N LYS A 587 -12.39 27.89 6.42
CA LYS A 587 -11.23 28.31 5.64
C LYS A 587 -10.45 29.37 6.42
N VAL A 588 -9.15 29.14 6.61
CA VAL A 588 -8.21 30.09 7.17
C VAL A 588 -7.36 30.66 6.03
N GLN A 589 -7.31 31.98 5.95
CA GLN A 589 -6.44 32.68 5.01
C GLN A 589 -5.08 32.92 5.69
N GLY A 590 -4.10 32.09 5.39
CA GLY A 590 -2.73 32.22 5.92
C GLY A 590 -1.87 33.11 5.02
N SER A 591 -1.11 34.00 5.65
CA SER A 591 -0.08 34.83 4.99
C SER A 591 1.35 34.30 5.18
N ASP A 592 1.51 33.19 5.88
CA ASP A 592 2.79 32.52 6.11
C ASP A 592 3.06 31.43 5.05
N ARG A 593 4.14 30.66 5.23
CA ARG A 593 4.60 29.64 4.29
C ARG A 593 3.59 28.51 4.02
N TYR A 594 2.59 28.31 4.89
CA TYR A 594 1.60 27.25 4.74
C TYR A 594 0.42 27.67 3.85
N GLY A 595 0.25 28.98 3.62
CA GLY A 595 -0.80 29.54 2.78
C GLY A 595 -2.21 29.30 3.32
N ASN A 596 -3.19 29.15 2.42
CA ASN A 596 -4.57 28.86 2.80
C ASN A 596 -4.72 27.40 3.24
N TYR A 597 -5.45 27.19 4.32
CA TYR A 597 -5.78 25.87 4.83
C TYR A 597 -7.18 25.84 5.45
N TYR A 598 -7.65 24.65 5.81
CA TYR A 598 -8.92 24.44 6.48
C TYR A 598 -8.74 23.87 7.88
N GLU A 599 -9.55 24.39 8.79
CA GLU A 599 -9.81 23.82 10.09
C GLU A 599 -11.20 23.19 10.12
N VAL A 600 -11.40 22.18 10.96
CA VAL A 600 -12.67 21.45 11.08
C VAL A 600 -13.01 21.27 12.56
N TYR A 601 -14.17 21.77 12.95
CA TYR A 601 -14.65 21.75 14.33
C TYR A 601 -15.83 20.77 14.48
N PRO A 602 -15.95 20.06 15.60
CA PRO A 602 -17.07 19.17 15.83
C PRO A 602 -18.36 19.96 16.13
N THR A 603 -19.46 19.61 15.47
CA THR A 603 -20.81 20.17 15.75
C THR A 603 -21.70 19.23 16.54
N SER A 604 -21.24 18.00 16.81
CA SER A 604 -21.88 17.01 17.66
C SER A 604 -20.94 16.53 18.77
N ALA A 605 -21.49 15.90 19.80
CA ALA A 605 -20.69 15.27 20.83
C ALA A 605 -19.86 14.12 20.23
N TRP A 606 -18.65 13.94 20.76
CA TRP A 606 -17.71 12.89 20.31
C TRP A 606 -17.31 11.95 21.44
N ASN A 607 -17.47 12.37 22.70
CA ASN A 607 -16.99 11.69 23.90
C ASN A 607 -17.92 10.54 24.32
N TYR A 608 -18.16 9.60 23.41
CA TYR A 608 -18.98 8.41 23.67
C TYR A 608 -18.12 7.18 23.91
N GLY A 609 -18.56 6.32 24.82
CA GLY A 609 -18.10 4.94 24.91
C GLY A 609 -19.19 3.96 24.48
N LEU A 610 -18.76 2.80 23.99
CA LEU A 610 -19.66 1.73 23.55
C LEU A 610 -20.08 0.85 24.73
N LEU A 611 -21.34 0.38 24.70
CA LEU A 611 -21.86 -0.53 25.73
C LEU A 611 -21.10 -1.87 25.68
N MET A 612 -20.66 -2.37 26.83
CA MET A 612 -20.02 -3.69 26.94
C MET A 612 -20.90 -4.81 26.37
N ASP A 613 -22.21 -4.69 26.59
CA ASP A 613 -23.20 -5.61 26.03
C ASP A 613 -23.21 -5.64 24.50
N ALA A 614 -22.97 -4.50 23.85
CA ALA A 614 -22.88 -4.43 22.39
C ALA A 614 -21.67 -5.21 21.87
N ILE A 615 -20.57 -5.23 22.63
CA ILE A 615 -19.37 -5.98 22.27
C ILE A 615 -19.56 -7.48 22.50
N ASN A 616 -20.25 -7.87 23.58
CA ASN A 616 -20.51 -9.27 23.90
C ASN A 616 -21.57 -9.91 22.99
N ARG A 617 -22.50 -9.10 22.45
CA ARG A 617 -23.65 -9.55 21.65
C ARG A 617 -23.84 -8.64 20.44
N PRO A 618 -22.87 -8.57 19.51
CA PRO A 618 -22.85 -7.58 18.44
C PRO A 618 -24.10 -7.65 17.56
N GLU A 619 -24.60 -8.85 17.25
CA GLU A 619 -25.79 -9.06 16.42
C GLU A 619 -27.08 -8.47 17.02
N GLN A 620 -27.14 -8.26 18.35
CA GLN A 620 -28.31 -7.70 19.03
C GLN A 620 -28.26 -6.17 19.15
N TYR A 621 -27.08 -5.57 19.08
CA TYR A 621 -26.86 -4.15 19.42
C TYR A 621 -26.32 -3.31 18.26
N PHE A 622 -25.78 -3.94 17.22
CA PHE A 622 -25.31 -3.26 16.03
C PHE A 622 -26.24 -3.58 14.86
N GLU A 623 -27.02 -2.60 14.45
CA GLU A 623 -27.91 -2.69 13.30
C GLU A 623 -27.22 -2.11 12.07
N VAL A 624 -26.94 -2.95 11.07
CA VAL A 624 -26.35 -2.50 9.79
C VAL A 624 -27.42 -1.87 8.91
N ILE A 625 -27.24 -0.60 8.57
CA ILE A 625 -28.13 0.15 7.69
C ILE A 625 -27.44 0.36 6.34
N LYS A 626 -28.08 -0.10 5.26
CA LYS A 626 -27.65 0.16 3.87
C LYS A 626 -28.45 1.33 3.30
N SER A 627 -27.77 2.30 2.71
CA SER A 627 -28.40 3.50 2.16
C SER A 627 -28.96 3.24 0.75
N ASN A 628 -30.28 3.26 0.60
CA ASN A 628 -30.95 3.01 -0.70
C ASN A 628 -30.94 4.23 -1.66
N HIS A 629 -30.51 5.40 -1.19
CA HIS A 629 -30.66 6.68 -1.90
C HIS A 629 -29.33 7.33 -2.32
N ILE A 630 -28.20 6.68 -2.07
CA ILE A 630 -26.89 7.29 -2.27
C ILE A 630 -26.28 6.80 -3.59
N SER A 631 -25.68 7.72 -4.34
CA SER A 631 -24.88 7.39 -5.51
C SER A 631 -23.57 6.76 -5.05
N PHE A 632 -23.32 5.49 -5.40
CA PHE A 632 -21.99 4.85 -5.28
C PHE A 632 -20.94 5.47 -6.22
N LYS A 633 -21.07 6.74 -6.61
CA LYS A 633 -20.06 7.44 -7.39
C LYS A 633 -18.88 7.83 -6.50
N TYR A 634 -19.11 8.44 -5.35
CA TYR A 634 -18.04 8.81 -4.43
C TYR A 634 -18.44 8.50 -2.97
N PRO A 635 -18.04 7.34 -2.42
CA PRO A 635 -18.53 6.87 -1.13
C PRO A 635 -17.71 7.38 0.06
N TRP A 636 -16.62 8.12 -0.17
CA TRP A 636 -15.61 8.45 0.84
C TRP A 636 -15.90 9.73 1.64
N ASN A 637 -17.19 10.07 1.85
CA ASN A 637 -17.57 11.20 2.71
C ASN A 637 -18.86 10.91 3.50
N LEU A 638 -19.15 11.73 4.52
CA LEU A 638 -20.29 11.52 5.41
C LEU A 638 -21.66 11.60 4.73
N GLU A 639 -21.77 12.41 3.67
CA GLU A 639 -23.01 12.58 2.91
C GLU A 639 -23.33 11.32 2.08
N ASN A 640 -22.29 10.71 1.50
CA ASN A 640 -22.41 9.60 0.56
C ASN A 640 -21.95 8.25 1.14
N ALA A 641 -21.81 8.13 2.46
CA ALA A 641 -21.48 6.86 3.13
C ALA A 641 -22.55 5.79 2.81
N PRO A 642 -22.23 4.73 2.04
CA PRO A 642 -23.26 3.80 1.55
C PRO A 642 -23.84 2.88 2.63
N ILE A 643 -23.14 2.77 3.76
CA ILE A 643 -23.46 1.87 4.87
C ILE A 643 -23.17 2.56 6.19
N SER A 644 -23.96 2.28 7.21
CA SER A 644 -23.72 2.70 8.59
C SER A 644 -24.10 1.59 9.56
N ILE A 645 -23.71 1.75 10.82
CA ILE A 645 -24.12 0.89 11.92
C ILE A 645 -24.81 1.77 12.96
N HIS A 646 -26.06 1.44 13.29
CA HIS A 646 -26.79 2.06 14.38
C HIS A 646 -26.60 1.26 15.67
N THR A 647 -26.31 1.96 16.75
CA THR A 647 -26.11 1.34 18.07
C THR A 647 -26.39 2.35 19.18
N LYS A 648 -26.09 1.95 20.43
CA LYS A 648 -26.17 2.81 21.60
C LYS A 648 -24.79 3.06 22.19
N GLY A 649 -24.58 4.29 22.67
CA GLY A 649 -23.40 4.67 23.44
C GLY A 649 -23.78 5.51 24.64
N LYS A 650 -22.86 5.67 25.60
CA LYS A 650 -23.02 6.65 26.69
C LYS A 650 -21.95 7.72 26.57
N LYS A 651 -22.34 8.96 26.84
CA LYS A 651 -21.37 10.06 26.96
C LYS A 651 -20.45 9.78 28.16
N ILE A 652 -19.22 10.27 28.07
CA ILE A 652 -18.22 10.21 29.12
C ILE A 652 -17.84 11.65 29.44
N PRO A 653 -18.52 12.31 30.39
CA PRO A 653 -18.28 13.73 30.69
C PRO A 653 -16.84 14.03 31.16
N SER A 654 -16.13 13.05 31.70
CA SER A 654 -14.73 13.20 32.09
C SER A 654 -13.76 13.12 30.90
N TRP A 655 -14.18 12.58 29.76
CA TRP A 655 -13.36 12.51 28.55
C TRP A 655 -13.47 13.83 27.78
N GLN A 656 -12.56 14.74 28.12
CA GLN A 656 -12.50 16.12 27.61
C GLN A 656 -11.36 16.29 26.60
N LEU A 657 -11.28 17.45 25.94
CA LEU A 657 -10.14 17.75 25.07
C LEU A 657 -8.84 17.92 25.87
N TYR A 658 -7.73 17.48 25.29
CA TYR A 658 -6.36 17.72 25.76
C TYR A 658 -5.50 18.09 24.56
N ASN A 659 -4.82 19.25 24.58
CA ASN A 659 -4.02 19.74 23.45
C ASN A 659 -4.74 19.65 22.09
N HIS A 660 -6.01 20.10 22.04
CA HIS A 660 -6.86 20.05 20.84
C HIS A 660 -7.16 18.65 20.27
N MET A 661 -6.82 17.59 21.00
CA MET A 661 -7.14 16.19 20.70
C MET A 661 -8.15 15.67 21.73
N PRO A 662 -8.74 14.47 21.53
CA PRO A 662 -9.37 13.77 22.64
C PRO A 662 -8.36 13.62 23.78
N GLY A 663 -8.82 13.82 25.01
CA GLY A 663 -8.03 13.58 26.21
C GLY A 663 -7.55 12.13 26.29
N PRO A 664 -6.66 11.83 27.26
CA PRO A 664 -6.20 10.47 27.51
C PRO A 664 -7.37 9.49 27.45
N LEU A 665 -7.21 8.45 26.61
CA LEU A 665 -8.27 7.51 26.33
C LEU A 665 -8.70 6.83 27.64
N PRO A 666 -9.98 6.87 28.02
CA PRO A 666 -10.43 6.22 29.24
C PRO A 666 -10.15 4.72 29.15
N HIS A 667 -9.50 4.18 30.19
CA HIS A 667 -9.24 2.76 30.27
C HIS A 667 -10.54 1.96 30.23
N SER A 668 -10.62 0.99 29.31
CA SER A 668 -11.81 0.18 29.03
C SER A 668 -12.00 -0.99 30.01
N LEU A 669 -11.87 -0.70 31.31
CA LEU A 669 -12.58 -1.48 32.32
C LEU A 669 -14.00 -0.93 32.42
N PRO A 670 -15.02 -1.73 32.74
CA PRO A 670 -16.40 -1.24 32.74
C PRO A 670 -16.57 -0.11 33.76
N GLN A 671 -16.39 1.13 33.31
CA GLN A 671 -16.52 2.29 34.16
C GLN A 671 -17.99 2.38 34.53
N ARG A 672 -18.30 2.51 35.83
CA ARG A 672 -19.62 2.98 36.23
C ARG A 672 -19.70 4.45 35.86
N ILE A 673 -20.11 4.73 34.62
CA ILE A 673 -20.31 6.09 34.14
C ILE A 673 -21.66 6.60 34.64
N GLY A 674 -21.75 6.77 35.97
CA GLY A 674 -22.93 7.26 36.69
C GLY A 674 -24.27 6.72 36.19
N ASP A 675 -25.32 7.53 36.33
CA ASP A 675 -26.68 7.26 35.84
C ASP A 675 -26.90 7.79 34.40
N GLN A 676 -25.84 7.93 33.59
CA GLN A 676 -26.00 8.45 32.22
C GLN A 676 -26.82 7.48 31.37
N ALA A 677 -27.91 8.00 30.78
CA ALA A 677 -28.73 7.25 29.84
C ALA A 677 -27.93 6.95 28.56
N SER A 678 -28.16 5.77 27.98
CA SER A 678 -27.65 5.45 26.65
C SER A 678 -28.34 6.29 25.59
N GLU A 679 -27.59 6.82 24.64
CA GLU A 679 -28.09 7.56 23.47
C GLU A 679 -27.88 6.73 22.20
N SER A 680 -28.77 6.87 21.22
CA SER A 680 -28.54 6.30 19.89
C SER A 680 -27.41 7.04 19.21
N ILE A 681 -26.46 6.29 18.65
CA ILE A 681 -25.33 6.82 17.89
C ILE A 681 -25.23 6.07 16.56
N THR A 682 -24.63 6.74 15.57
CA THR A 682 -24.35 6.17 14.25
C THR A 682 -22.85 6.03 14.08
N LEU A 683 -22.43 4.84 13.69
CA LEU A 683 -21.08 4.58 13.22
C LEU A 683 -21.07 4.53 11.69
N VAL A 684 -20.07 5.13 11.07
CA VAL A 684 -19.86 5.13 9.61
C VAL A 684 -18.47 4.56 9.31
N PRO A 685 -18.21 4.04 8.10
CA PRO A 685 -16.88 3.59 7.72
C PRO A 685 -15.85 4.70 7.96
N TYR A 686 -14.70 4.34 8.52
CA TYR A 686 -13.60 5.25 8.83
C TYR A 686 -13.24 6.11 7.62
N GLY A 687 -13.16 5.47 6.45
CA GLY A 687 -12.82 6.13 5.19
C GLY A 687 -13.78 7.24 4.75
N CYS A 688 -14.97 7.33 5.36
CA CYS A 688 -15.96 8.37 5.07
C CYS A 688 -15.87 9.58 6.01
N THR A 689 -14.93 9.60 6.96
CA THR A 689 -14.90 10.59 8.05
C THR A 689 -13.83 11.66 7.86
N THR A 690 -14.11 12.87 8.31
CA THR A 690 -13.08 13.89 8.57
C THR A 690 -12.73 13.95 10.05
N LEU A 691 -13.76 13.94 10.89
CA LEU A 691 -13.69 13.84 12.35
C LEU A 691 -14.22 12.47 12.80
N ARG A 692 -13.58 11.86 13.80
CA ARG A 692 -13.81 10.46 14.18
C ARG A 692 -13.41 10.14 15.62
N ILE A 693 -14.16 9.22 16.21
CA ILE A 693 -13.68 8.31 17.26
C ILE A 693 -13.81 6.90 16.69
N THR A 694 -12.70 6.18 16.60
CA THR A 694 -12.64 4.83 16.03
C THR A 694 -12.32 3.79 17.10
N GLN A 695 -11.46 4.15 18.04
CA GLN A 695 -11.10 3.33 19.18
C GLN A 695 -11.85 3.84 20.41
N PHE A 696 -12.95 3.15 20.75
CA PHE A 696 -13.89 3.56 21.77
C PHE A 696 -13.52 3.02 23.14
N PRO A 697 -13.66 3.81 24.22
CA PRO A 697 -13.73 3.27 25.56
C PRO A 697 -15.01 2.44 25.76
N LEU A 698 -14.97 1.46 26.67
CA LEU A 698 -16.16 0.68 27.03
C LEU A 698 -16.86 1.18 28.30
N VAL A 699 -18.18 1.05 28.31
CA VAL A 699 -19.07 1.52 29.38
C VAL A 699 -20.09 0.42 29.74
N ASN A 700 -20.57 0.42 30.98
CA ASN A 700 -21.62 -0.51 31.44
C ASN A 700 -23.00 -0.17 30.86
#